data_AF-S4W666-F1
#
_entry.id   AF-S4W666-F1
#
_cell.length_a   1.000
_cell.length_b   1.000
_cell.length_c   1.000
_cell.angle_alpha   90.00
_cell.angle_beta   90.00
_cell.angle_gamma   90.00
#
_symmetry.space_group_name_H-M   'P 1'
#
loop_
_entity.id
_entity.type
_entity.pdbx_description
1 polymer ?
#
loop_
_entity_poly.entity_id
_entity_poly.type
_entity_poly.pdbx_seq_one_letter_code
_entity_poly.pdbx_strand_id
1 'polypeptide(L)'
;MTNQYNTKGHGYFRKTKAYGLVCGIALAGILMLSQGVSADEVTAPQTKPTTEVVAPAADQASLSAETPAKGQPAVTSDIPTSVPAHTTQDKAVTAVEDAQAILKDNVSTAKDTGVVVKEGDTQEVVINSGNAAEKTSEVLTDLNQQDKAVKEATEKQAANQKAYEETSKEHEAVVKEGQEHLDKSTAEVDQLIDQAKKAGLLVTDTTTDQTPKYKDVKGLTGDELRKAMAENLELYQAAIKAGITLQDKSVADLKAALALYQANQKAYTDASTALKDAKSAGVAELEGADGRQNQVVDLAKKNDVPINVKSETVRPKYTDVKGLTGDALLKAINDNIALYTQAVADSVAKQDVSTKDAQVKLDAYLKLLADYQAGKGQGSGIKWADNTTVEAGTAQRMTGDEPAVSWGNLRTAAADAIQSLDRNQNTDAKFDYIFKINGSGTVTIKNTSNGDVTLKISNIQAWTAENTYLAVWGAKDGGIAWGVFATTHGTVNSGAGEGATGGNIGATGAILAAVKSYDYEVSTSNAVSTVTFNDIDNNQTVTLNGLDGAQLVKGRNVTQSGNSYSAGAGDVSQASGGVIDSNGVQFNLDTAKKVVFSGTHYLPGYINTSIVAGIFGVASEVPKEPKKPNLEVQNVDVTVPEAPEAPNPISVAVQKATVTAPDAPEAPAPTEVSVHYYKMTTTPEEPTPTPHTPVQKASVLPSTGEAGSVLSVVGGVLLSGLGLIGVRKRKED
;
A
#
# COMPACT_ATOMS: atom_id res chain seq x y z
N MET A 1 -49.43 -0.64 -35.31
CA MET A 1 -48.06 -1.16 -35.54
C MET A 1 -47.42 -1.30 -34.18
N THR A 2 -47.22 -2.55 -33.77
CA THR A 2 -46.78 -2.99 -32.45
C THR A 2 -45.26 -3.04 -32.40
N ASN A 3 -44.64 -2.46 -31.37
CA ASN A 3 -43.36 -2.95 -30.85
C ASN A 3 -43.36 -2.84 -29.32
N GLN A 4 -43.34 -4.02 -28.70
CA GLN A 4 -43.18 -4.23 -27.27
C GLN A 4 -41.73 -3.93 -26.86
N TYR A 5 -41.53 -3.19 -25.78
CA TYR A 5 -40.36 -3.36 -24.93
C TYR A 5 -40.81 -3.64 -23.50
N ASN A 6 -40.61 -4.90 -23.13
CA ASN A 6 -40.75 -5.46 -21.79
C ASN A 6 -39.48 -5.11 -21.00
N THR A 7 -39.59 -4.38 -19.90
CA THR A 7 -38.52 -4.30 -18.88
C THR A 7 -39.11 -4.64 -17.51
N LYS A 8 -39.17 -5.94 -17.23
CA LYS A 8 -39.24 -6.46 -15.87
C LYS A 8 -37.82 -6.58 -15.33
N GLY A 9 -37.47 -5.73 -14.37
CA GLY A 9 -36.29 -5.88 -13.51
C GLY A 9 -36.74 -6.03 -12.06
N HIS A 10 -37.14 -7.25 -11.67
CA HIS A 10 -37.33 -7.59 -10.26
C HIS A 10 -35.95 -7.85 -9.64
N GLY A 11 -35.48 -6.94 -8.77
CA GLY A 11 -34.33 -7.17 -7.91
C GLY A 11 -34.68 -8.22 -6.85
N TYR A 12 -34.44 -9.49 -7.17
CA TYR A 12 -34.55 -10.60 -6.22
C TYR A 12 -33.18 -10.86 -5.59
N PHE A 13 -33.12 -10.82 -4.26
CA PHE A 13 -31.98 -11.23 -3.47
C PHE A 13 -31.64 -12.71 -3.75
N ARG A 14 -30.44 -12.97 -4.29
CA ARG A 14 -29.76 -14.26 -4.09
C ARG A 14 -28.68 -14.06 -3.04
N LYS A 15 -28.96 -14.53 -1.82
CA LYS A 15 -27.89 -14.91 -0.89
C LYS A 15 -27.16 -16.10 -1.49
N THR A 16 -26.07 -15.88 -2.21
CA THR A 16 -25.10 -16.92 -2.55
C THR A 16 -24.07 -16.98 -1.44
N LYS A 17 -24.29 -17.91 -0.50
CA LYS A 17 -23.19 -18.54 0.23
C LYS A 17 -22.43 -19.40 -0.79
N ALA A 18 -21.25 -18.96 -1.22
CA ALA A 18 -20.15 -19.78 -1.75
C ALA A 18 -19.22 -18.93 -2.65
N TYR A 19 -18.17 -18.37 -2.04
CA TYR A 19 -16.84 -18.26 -2.62
C TYR A 19 -15.92 -18.36 -1.40
N GLY A 20 -15.36 -19.52 -1.13
CA GLY A 20 -14.16 -19.95 -1.81
C GLY A 20 -13.02 -19.68 -0.84
N LEU A 21 -12.93 -20.56 0.17
CA LEU A 21 -11.82 -20.67 1.10
C LEU A 21 -10.54 -20.80 0.27
N VAL A 22 -9.83 -19.69 0.04
CA VAL A 22 -8.42 -19.77 -0.35
C VAL A 22 -7.72 -20.16 0.93
N CYS A 23 -7.19 -21.38 0.95
CA CYS A 23 -6.36 -21.91 2.01
C CYS A 23 -5.30 -20.86 2.39
N GLY A 24 -5.49 -20.24 3.55
CA GLY A 24 -4.42 -19.52 4.22
C GLY A 24 -3.29 -20.51 4.46
N ILE A 25 -2.19 -20.34 3.74
CA ILE A 25 -0.92 -20.86 4.20
C ILE A 25 -0.64 -20.07 5.48
N ALA A 26 -0.89 -20.72 6.61
CA ALA A 26 -0.36 -20.29 7.88
C ALA A 26 1.17 -20.29 7.75
N LEU A 27 1.75 -19.12 7.49
CA LEU A 27 3.16 -18.88 7.77
C LEU A 27 3.29 -18.93 9.29
N ALA A 28 3.59 -20.13 9.78
CA ALA A 28 4.05 -20.35 11.14
C ALA A 28 5.22 -19.38 11.40
N GLY A 29 5.07 -18.58 12.45
CA GLY A 29 6.08 -17.62 12.87
C GLY A 29 7.42 -18.32 13.10
N ILE A 30 8.44 -17.85 12.38
CA ILE A 30 9.82 -18.08 12.77
C ILE A 30 10.24 -16.85 13.58
N LEU A 31 10.55 -17.16 14.83
CA LEU A 31 11.07 -16.31 15.90
C LEU A 31 12.22 -15.40 15.42
N MET A 32 11.96 -14.09 15.36
CA MET A 32 13.02 -13.08 15.24
C MET A 32 13.70 -12.90 16.60
N LEU A 33 14.86 -13.54 16.79
CA LEU A 33 15.79 -13.20 17.87
C LEU A 33 16.65 -12.03 17.41
N SER A 34 16.21 -10.81 17.72
CA SER A 34 17.04 -9.63 17.74
C SER A 34 17.95 -9.66 18.96
N GLN A 35 19.26 -9.78 18.77
CA GLN A 35 20.23 -9.23 19.71
C GLN A 35 20.86 -8.01 19.06
N GLY A 36 20.51 -6.85 19.60
CA GLY A 36 21.23 -5.61 19.34
C GLY A 36 22.59 -5.67 20.02
N VAL A 37 23.61 -5.25 19.29
CA VAL A 37 24.87 -4.78 19.87
C VAL A 37 25.15 -3.41 19.28
N SER A 38 25.38 -2.48 20.19
CA SER A 38 25.46 -1.03 19.99
C SER A 38 26.55 -0.66 18.98
N ALA A 39 26.22 0.30 18.12
CA ALA A 39 27.21 1.18 17.53
C ALA A 39 27.86 2.01 18.65
N ASP A 40 29.17 2.20 18.57
CA ASP A 40 29.85 3.35 19.14
C ASP A 40 30.70 3.97 18.03
N GLU A 41 30.43 5.25 17.76
CA GLU A 41 31.10 6.07 16.77
C GLU A 41 32.49 6.46 17.28
N VAL A 42 33.53 6.32 16.46
CA VAL A 42 34.64 7.29 16.48
C VAL A 42 35.16 7.53 15.06
N THR A 43 34.70 8.66 14.51
CA THR A 43 35.45 9.72 13.82
C THR A 43 36.67 9.33 12.97
N ALA A 44 36.52 9.46 11.65
CA ALA A 44 37.65 9.65 10.73
C ALA A 44 38.23 11.07 10.85
N PRO A 45 39.51 11.26 10.51
CA PRO A 45 39.78 12.26 9.48
C PRO A 45 40.64 11.74 8.33
N GLN A 46 40.37 12.39 7.20
CA GLN A 46 41.00 12.29 5.89
C GLN A 46 42.51 12.55 5.93
N THR A 47 43.29 11.87 5.08
CA THR A 47 44.10 12.49 4.00
C THR A 47 45.01 11.46 3.32
N LYS A 48 44.86 11.33 1.99
CA LYS A 48 45.90 10.98 1.00
C LYS A 48 46.13 12.29 0.22
N PRO A 49 47.33 12.65 -0.29
CA PRO A 49 48.01 11.82 -1.29
C PRO A 49 49.58 11.93 -1.37
N THR A 50 50.13 11.06 -2.23
CA THR A 50 51.36 11.24 -3.06
C THR A 50 52.76 10.89 -2.49
N THR A 51 53.25 9.73 -2.96
CA THR A 51 54.56 9.42 -3.62
C THR A 51 55.90 9.95 -3.05
N GLU A 52 56.81 9.05 -2.63
CA GLU A 52 58.05 8.65 -3.36
C GLU A 52 58.88 7.60 -2.58
N VAL A 53 59.26 6.55 -3.31
CA VAL A 53 60.54 5.78 -3.39
C VAL A 53 61.52 5.77 -2.18
N VAL A 54 61.97 4.58 -1.76
CA VAL A 54 63.37 4.06 -1.78
C VAL A 54 63.46 2.72 -0.98
N ALA A 55 64.00 1.71 -1.67
CA ALA A 55 64.75 0.50 -1.26
C ALA A 55 64.38 -0.38 -0.03
N PRO A 56 64.48 -1.73 -0.16
CA PRO A 56 64.31 -2.68 0.93
C PRO A 56 65.63 -3.07 1.61
N ALA A 57 65.60 -3.28 2.93
CA ALA A 57 66.56 -4.07 3.72
C ALA A 57 65.77 -4.69 4.88
N ALA A 58 65.53 -6.01 4.88
CA ALA A 58 66.38 -7.07 5.40
C ALA A 58 66.25 -7.25 6.92
N ASP A 59 65.55 -8.32 7.33
CA ASP A 59 66.01 -9.35 8.28
C ASP A 59 64.87 -10.39 8.41
N GLN A 60 65.05 -11.59 7.84
CA GLN A 60 65.75 -12.76 8.41
C GLN A 60 64.88 -13.63 9.33
N ALA A 61 64.42 -14.74 8.77
CA ALA A 61 64.44 -16.09 9.35
C ALA A 61 64.10 -17.05 8.19
N SER A 62 65.09 -17.40 7.36
CA SER A 62 65.79 -18.68 7.41
C SER A 62 64.89 -19.89 7.15
N LEU A 63 64.96 -20.44 5.94
CA LEU A 63 65.10 -21.88 5.73
C LEU A 63 65.78 -22.12 4.38
N SER A 64 66.84 -22.90 4.48
CA SER A 64 67.99 -22.97 3.60
C SER A 64 67.68 -23.80 2.36
N ALA A 65 67.99 -23.28 1.18
CA ALA A 65 68.26 -24.10 0.02
C ALA A 65 69.62 -24.79 0.24
N GLU A 66 69.62 -26.10 0.47
CA GLU A 66 70.84 -26.91 0.40
C GLU A 66 71.07 -27.38 -1.04
N THR A 67 72.14 -26.83 -1.60
CA THR A 67 73.14 -27.41 -2.51
C THR A 67 72.98 -28.90 -2.85
N PRO A 68 73.26 -29.32 -4.10
CA PRO A 68 73.27 -30.74 -4.49
C PRO A 68 74.23 -31.55 -3.61
N ALA A 69 73.72 -32.65 -3.06
CA ALA A 69 74.43 -33.82 -2.55
C ALA A 69 75.94 -33.62 -2.32
N LYS A 70 76.27 -33.03 -1.16
CA LYS A 70 77.60 -33.20 -0.57
C LYS A 70 77.66 -34.65 -0.09
N GLY A 71 78.66 -35.39 -0.59
CA GLY A 71 78.78 -36.83 -0.46
C GLY A 71 78.39 -37.38 0.91
N GLN A 72 77.45 -38.31 0.90
CA GLN A 72 77.21 -39.23 2.01
C GLN A 72 78.57 -39.78 2.46
N PRO A 73 78.91 -39.76 3.77
CA PRO A 73 80.15 -40.37 4.23
C PRO A 73 80.20 -41.78 3.67
N ALA A 74 81.34 -42.14 3.05
CA ALA A 74 81.48 -43.47 2.47
C ALA A 74 81.17 -44.48 3.58
N VAL A 75 80.18 -45.36 3.35
CA VAL A 75 79.86 -46.42 4.30
C VAL A 75 81.13 -47.25 4.49
N THR A 76 81.64 -47.30 5.72
CA THR A 76 82.87 -48.01 6.07
C THR A 76 82.54 -49.28 6.83
N SER A 77 83.25 -50.35 6.50
CA SER A 77 83.21 -51.61 7.25
C SER A 77 84.22 -51.57 8.40
N ASP A 78 83.86 -52.18 9.53
CA ASP A 78 84.73 -52.31 10.72
C ASP A 78 85.67 -53.53 10.62
N ILE A 79 85.48 -54.37 9.59
CA ILE A 79 86.34 -55.51 9.31
C ILE A 79 87.69 -55.01 8.77
N PRO A 80 88.83 -55.40 9.35
CA PRO A 80 90.15 -55.03 8.80
C PRO A 80 90.35 -55.65 7.42
N THR A 81 91.13 -55.03 6.53
CA THR A 81 91.42 -55.57 5.18
C THR A 81 92.74 -56.34 5.08
N SER A 82 93.52 -56.40 6.17
CA SER A 82 94.84 -57.03 6.17
C SER A 82 95.30 -57.46 7.56
N VAL A 83 96.24 -58.40 7.60
CA VAL A 83 96.96 -58.83 8.82
C VAL A 83 98.48 -58.60 8.71
N PRO A 84 99.24 -58.55 9.82
CA PRO A 84 100.70 -58.36 9.79
C PRO A 84 101.47 -59.44 8.99
N ALA A 85 102.60 -59.08 8.39
CA ALA A 85 103.38 -59.91 7.46
C ALA A 85 103.91 -61.26 8.01
N HIS A 86 103.85 -61.49 9.32
CA HIS A 86 104.27 -62.72 10.01
C HIS A 86 103.16 -63.34 10.86
N THR A 87 101.91 -63.24 10.38
CA THR A 87 100.75 -63.82 11.06
C THR A 87 100.83 -65.34 11.09
N THR A 88 100.69 -65.94 12.27
CA THR A 88 100.66 -67.39 12.46
C THR A 88 99.33 -67.97 12.00
N GLN A 89 99.29 -69.26 11.66
CA GLN A 89 98.06 -69.94 11.21
C GLN A 89 96.90 -69.73 12.21
N ASP A 90 97.14 -69.86 13.52
CA ASP A 90 96.09 -69.65 14.54
C ASP A 90 95.56 -68.21 14.57
N LYS A 91 96.45 -67.20 14.46
CA LYS A 91 96.04 -65.78 14.44
C LYS A 91 95.30 -65.42 13.16
N ALA A 92 95.61 -66.08 12.04
CA ALA A 92 94.89 -65.94 10.79
C ALA A 92 93.47 -66.51 10.88
N VAL A 93 93.29 -67.69 11.50
CA VAL A 93 91.96 -68.27 11.77
C VAL A 93 91.13 -67.33 12.65
N THR A 94 91.68 -66.87 13.79
CA THR A 94 90.98 -65.96 14.69
C THR A 94 90.59 -64.63 14.02
N ALA A 95 91.48 -64.03 13.22
CA ALA A 95 91.18 -62.78 12.52
C ALA A 95 90.00 -62.91 11.52
N VAL A 96 89.89 -64.05 10.83
CA VAL A 96 88.76 -64.34 9.94
C VAL A 96 87.50 -64.67 10.74
N GLU A 97 87.60 -65.40 11.86
CA GLU A 97 86.46 -65.67 12.75
C GLU A 97 85.86 -64.37 13.33
N ASP A 98 86.70 -63.45 13.80
CA ASP A 98 86.29 -62.13 14.32
C ASP A 98 85.62 -61.28 13.23
N ALA A 99 86.21 -61.23 12.03
CA ALA A 99 85.62 -60.53 10.88
C ALA A 99 84.26 -61.11 10.46
N GLN A 100 84.13 -62.44 10.43
CA GLN A 100 82.87 -63.11 10.13
C GLN A 100 81.82 -62.90 11.23
N ALA A 101 82.21 -62.72 12.48
CA ALA A 101 81.31 -62.35 13.56
C ALA A 101 80.72 -60.94 13.35
N ILE A 102 81.57 -59.96 12.99
CA ILE A 102 81.13 -58.59 12.63
C ILE A 102 80.14 -58.64 11.45
N LEU A 103 80.47 -59.38 10.38
CA LEU A 103 79.57 -59.54 9.23
C LEU A 103 78.25 -60.20 9.63
N LYS A 104 78.25 -61.23 10.49
CA LYS A 104 77.02 -61.89 10.99
C LYS A 104 76.13 -60.93 11.77
N ASP A 105 76.70 -60.10 12.64
CA ASP A 105 75.97 -59.11 13.41
C ASP A 105 75.34 -58.04 12.50
N ASN A 106 76.09 -57.55 11.51
CA ASN A 106 75.57 -56.60 10.52
C ASN A 106 74.53 -57.26 9.59
N VAL A 107 74.66 -58.53 9.25
CA VAL A 107 73.64 -59.32 8.53
C VAL A 107 72.38 -59.48 9.37
N SER A 108 72.47 -59.70 10.68
CA SER A 108 71.31 -59.73 11.57
C SER A 108 70.61 -58.37 11.61
N THR A 109 71.37 -57.29 11.77
CA THR A 109 70.85 -55.91 11.74
C THR A 109 70.16 -55.59 10.42
N ALA A 110 70.75 -56.03 9.29
CA ALA A 110 70.17 -55.87 7.97
C ALA A 110 68.83 -56.61 7.84
N LYS A 111 68.77 -57.87 8.29
CA LYS A 111 67.54 -58.68 8.29
C LYS A 111 66.45 -58.03 9.15
N ASP A 112 66.79 -57.51 10.33
CA ASP A 112 65.85 -56.80 11.22
C ASP A 112 65.33 -55.49 10.61
N THR A 113 66.14 -54.84 9.77
CA THR A 113 65.76 -53.63 9.00
C THR A 113 64.95 -53.97 7.74
N GLY A 114 64.72 -55.25 7.46
CA GLY A 114 63.95 -55.72 6.30
C GLY A 114 64.77 -55.88 5.02
N VAL A 115 66.11 -55.93 5.10
CA VAL A 115 66.98 -56.29 3.98
C VAL A 115 66.92 -57.80 3.75
N VAL A 116 66.80 -58.23 2.50
CA VAL A 116 66.89 -59.63 2.12
C VAL A 116 68.35 -60.00 1.91
N VAL A 117 68.92 -60.72 2.88
CA VAL A 117 70.30 -61.22 2.80
C VAL A 117 70.32 -62.63 2.21
N LYS A 118 70.98 -62.81 1.07
CA LYS A 118 71.19 -64.10 0.41
C LYS A 118 72.55 -64.67 0.81
N GLU A 119 72.54 -65.67 1.68
CA GLU A 119 73.76 -66.35 2.15
C GLU A 119 74.17 -67.45 1.15
N GLY A 120 75.37 -67.34 0.58
CA GLY A 120 75.99 -68.32 -0.30
C GLY A 120 76.74 -69.42 0.44
N ASP A 121 77.23 -70.41 -0.31
CA ASP A 121 77.98 -71.55 0.25
C ASP A 121 79.27 -71.09 0.96
N THR A 122 79.64 -71.81 2.02
CA THR A 122 80.89 -71.55 2.75
C THR A 122 82.09 -71.92 1.88
N GLN A 123 82.97 -70.94 1.64
CA GLN A 123 84.18 -71.11 0.84
C GLN A 123 85.33 -71.63 1.71
N GLU A 124 85.98 -72.73 1.31
CA GLU A 124 87.10 -73.31 2.06
C GLU A 124 88.44 -72.72 1.59
N VAL A 125 89.25 -72.26 2.55
CA VAL A 125 90.57 -71.67 2.29
C VAL A 125 91.61 -72.41 3.13
N VAL A 126 92.61 -73.00 2.46
CA VAL A 126 93.71 -73.72 3.11
C VAL A 126 94.88 -72.76 3.33
N ILE A 127 95.34 -72.64 4.57
CA ILE A 127 96.48 -71.81 4.96
C ILE A 127 97.64 -72.66 5.49
N ASN A 128 98.86 -72.14 5.31
CA ASN A 128 100.12 -72.68 5.81
C ASN A 128 101.05 -71.52 6.22
N SER A 129 102.23 -71.83 6.77
CA SER A 129 103.19 -70.83 7.26
C SER A 129 103.72 -69.86 6.19
N GLY A 130 103.63 -70.22 4.89
CA GLY A 130 104.09 -69.39 3.77
C GLY A 130 103.04 -68.48 3.16
N ASN A 131 101.74 -68.74 3.34
CA ASN A 131 100.65 -67.99 2.70
C ASN A 131 99.59 -67.41 3.67
N ALA A 132 99.74 -67.64 4.98
CA ALA A 132 98.75 -67.24 5.99
C ALA A 132 98.40 -65.75 5.94
N ALA A 133 99.39 -64.85 5.81
CA ALA A 133 99.13 -63.41 5.78
C ALA A 133 98.42 -62.95 4.48
N GLU A 134 98.80 -63.52 3.33
CA GLU A 134 98.24 -63.18 2.01
C GLU A 134 96.79 -63.66 1.88
N LYS A 135 96.55 -64.97 2.09
CA LYS A 135 95.23 -65.58 1.98
C LYS A 135 94.24 -65.02 3.01
N THR A 136 94.71 -64.68 4.21
CA THR A 136 93.87 -64.03 5.24
C THR A 136 93.50 -62.61 4.82
N SER A 137 94.42 -61.83 4.26
CA SER A 137 94.12 -60.46 3.82
C SER A 137 93.16 -60.43 2.62
N GLU A 138 93.23 -61.41 1.71
CA GLU A 138 92.25 -61.60 0.63
C GLU A 138 90.84 -61.86 1.19
N VAL A 139 90.71 -62.81 2.11
CA VAL A 139 89.44 -63.16 2.78
C VAL A 139 88.87 -61.96 3.56
N LEU A 140 89.72 -61.26 4.30
CA LEU A 140 89.35 -60.07 5.06
C LEU A 140 88.89 -58.90 4.18
N THR A 141 89.53 -58.70 3.03
CA THR A 141 89.13 -57.67 2.05
C THR A 141 87.76 -57.98 1.45
N ASP A 142 87.50 -59.24 1.12
CA ASP A 142 86.20 -59.67 0.62
C ASP A 142 85.10 -59.54 1.69
N LEU A 143 85.34 -60.01 2.91
CA LEU A 143 84.42 -59.83 4.04
C LEU A 143 84.14 -58.35 4.34
N ASN A 144 85.15 -57.48 4.24
CA ASN A 144 84.98 -56.02 4.37
C ASN A 144 84.06 -55.45 3.28
N GLN A 145 84.21 -55.87 2.03
CA GLN A 145 83.40 -55.41 0.92
C GLN A 145 81.95 -55.91 1.04
N GLN A 146 81.75 -57.16 1.48
CA GLN A 146 80.44 -57.70 1.81
C GLN A 146 79.77 -56.90 2.96
N ASP A 147 80.51 -56.61 4.03
CA ASP A 147 80.02 -55.84 5.17
C ASP A 147 79.60 -54.43 4.77
N LYS A 148 80.41 -53.77 3.94
CA LYS A 148 80.07 -52.47 3.36
C LYS A 148 78.77 -52.54 2.54
N ALA A 149 78.61 -53.56 1.69
CA ALA A 149 77.39 -53.75 0.91
C ALA A 149 76.16 -54.02 1.81
N VAL A 150 76.33 -54.77 2.91
CA VAL A 150 75.27 -55.02 3.90
C VAL A 150 74.88 -53.74 4.62
N LYS A 151 75.84 -52.93 5.06
CA LYS A 151 75.57 -51.62 5.70
C LYS A 151 74.91 -50.64 4.73
N GLU A 152 75.38 -50.55 3.48
CA GLU A 152 74.75 -49.71 2.43
C GLU A 152 73.31 -50.14 2.13
N ALA A 153 73.06 -51.46 2.04
CA ALA A 153 71.71 -51.99 1.86
C ALA A 153 70.80 -51.70 3.08
N THR A 154 71.35 -51.77 4.29
CA THR A 154 70.64 -51.48 5.54
C THR A 154 70.25 -50.00 5.65
N GLU A 155 71.19 -49.08 5.41
CA GLU A 155 70.93 -47.63 5.39
C GLU A 155 69.90 -47.28 4.31
N LYS A 156 70.02 -47.86 3.11
CA LYS A 156 69.07 -47.64 2.01
C LYS A 156 67.68 -48.14 2.35
N GLN A 157 67.56 -49.34 2.94
CA GLN A 157 66.27 -49.90 3.35
C GLN A 157 65.60 -49.05 4.44
N ALA A 158 66.37 -48.62 5.46
CA ALA A 158 65.87 -47.74 6.50
C ALA A 158 65.41 -46.39 5.94
N ALA A 159 66.17 -45.78 5.03
CA ALA A 159 65.81 -44.52 4.37
C ALA A 159 64.56 -44.64 3.50
N ASN A 160 64.40 -45.76 2.79
CA ASN A 160 63.21 -46.08 1.99
C ASN A 160 61.97 -46.26 2.87
N GLN A 161 62.08 -47.00 3.98
CA GLN A 161 60.99 -47.21 4.93
C GLN A 161 60.55 -45.88 5.57
N LYS A 162 61.51 -45.07 6.01
CA LYS A 162 61.25 -43.74 6.56
C LYS A 162 60.55 -42.83 5.53
N ALA A 163 60.99 -42.84 4.27
CA ALA A 163 60.34 -42.09 3.20
C ALA A 163 58.88 -42.52 3.01
N TYR A 164 58.62 -43.83 2.98
CA TYR A 164 57.27 -44.38 2.84
C TYR A 164 56.37 -43.99 4.02
N GLU A 165 56.83 -44.12 5.26
CA GLU A 165 56.03 -43.78 6.45
C GLU A 165 55.71 -42.28 6.52
N GLU A 166 56.71 -41.42 6.29
CA GLU A 166 56.53 -39.96 6.27
C GLU A 166 55.52 -39.55 5.18
N THR A 167 55.72 -40.03 3.94
CA THR A 167 54.87 -39.68 2.80
C THR A 167 53.47 -40.28 2.91
N SER A 168 53.32 -41.50 3.45
CA SER A 168 52.00 -42.12 3.68
C SER A 168 51.19 -41.32 4.69
N LYS A 169 51.83 -40.90 5.79
CA LYS A 169 51.18 -40.12 6.84
C LYS A 169 50.79 -38.73 6.35
N GLU A 170 51.67 -38.07 5.59
CA GLU A 170 51.38 -36.78 4.99
C GLU A 170 50.25 -36.89 3.95
N HIS A 171 50.29 -37.90 3.08
CA HIS A 171 49.23 -38.20 2.11
C HIS A 171 47.88 -38.38 2.78
N GLU A 172 47.79 -39.26 3.80
CA GLU A 172 46.54 -39.52 4.52
C GLU A 172 45.98 -38.24 5.16
N ALA A 173 46.84 -37.44 5.80
CA ALA A 173 46.42 -36.19 6.43
C ALA A 173 45.89 -35.16 5.41
N VAL A 174 46.64 -34.92 4.34
CA VAL A 174 46.28 -33.93 3.31
C VAL A 174 45.04 -34.36 2.53
N VAL A 175 44.94 -35.63 2.15
CA VAL A 175 43.78 -36.16 1.43
C VAL A 175 42.52 -36.03 2.27
N LYS A 176 42.59 -36.44 3.55
CA LYS A 176 41.47 -36.34 4.48
C LYS A 176 41.02 -34.90 4.67
N GLU A 177 41.93 -33.99 4.97
CA GLU A 177 41.62 -32.57 5.16
C GLU A 177 40.99 -31.96 3.90
N GLY A 178 41.59 -32.21 2.73
CA GLY A 178 41.06 -31.70 1.45
C GLY A 178 39.65 -32.22 1.15
N GLN A 179 39.41 -33.51 1.39
CA GLN A 179 38.10 -34.12 1.15
C GLN A 179 37.04 -33.57 2.11
N GLU A 180 37.35 -33.45 3.40
CA GLU A 180 36.44 -32.87 4.40
C GLU A 180 36.06 -31.43 4.05
N HIS A 181 37.01 -30.62 3.58
CA HIS A 181 36.73 -29.25 3.14
C HIS A 181 35.85 -29.19 1.89
N LEU A 182 36.11 -30.03 0.88
CA LEU A 182 35.31 -30.07 -0.34
C LEU A 182 33.89 -30.58 -0.07
N ASP A 183 33.74 -31.62 0.75
CA ASP A 183 32.44 -32.18 1.14
C ASP A 183 31.60 -31.14 1.90
N LYS A 184 32.22 -30.41 2.83
CA LYS A 184 31.55 -29.33 3.56
C LYS A 184 31.06 -28.21 2.62
N SER A 185 31.89 -27.80 1.67
CA SER A 185 31.53 -26.79 0.67
C SER A 185 30.39 -27.28 -0.24
N THR A 186 30.44 -28.55 -0.66
CA THR A 186 29.39 -29.20 -1.46
C THR A 186 28.05 -29.26 -0.71
N ALA A 187 28.09 -29.62 0.57
CA ALA A 187 26.91 -29.67 1.42
C ALA A 187 26.25 -28.29 1.61
N GLU A 188 27.03 -27.21 1.73
CA GLU A 188 26.48 -25.84 1.79
C GLU A 188 25.78 -25.47 0.48
N VAL A 189 26.38 -25.79 -0.67
CA VAL A 189 25.77 -25.58 -1.99
C VAL A 189 24.44 -26.33 -2.08
N ASP A 190 24.41 -27.63 -1.80
CA ASP A 190 23.20 -28.44 -1.90
C ASP A 190 22.09 -27.94 -0.96
N GLN A 191 22.44 -27.54 0.28
CA GLN A 191 21.48 -26.95 1.21
C GLN A 191 20.84 -25.65 0.67
N LEU A 192 21.62 -24.82 -0.03
CA LEU A 192 21.10 -23.58 -0.64
C LEU A 192 20.31 -23.83 -1.91
N ILE A 193 20.67 -24.85 -2.71
CA ILE A 193 19.86 -25.30 -3.85
C ILE A 193 18.46 -25.69 -3.36
N ASP A 194 18.37 -26.46 -2.28
CA ASP A 194 17.08 -26.89 -1.72
C ASP A 194 16.26 -25.70 -1.21
N GLN A 195 16.90 -24.75 -0.52
CA GLN A 195 16.25 -23.51 -0.10
C GLN A 195 15.75 -22.69 -1.28
N ALA A 196 16.55 -22.54 -2.33
CA ALA A 196 16.21 -21.82 -3.55
C ALA A 196 15.03 -22.47 -4.28
N LYS A 197 15.07 -23.79 -4.49
CA LYS A 197 13.96 -24.54 -5.10
C LYS A 197 12.68 -24.42 -4.27
N LYS A 198 12.77 -24.55 -2.94
CA LYS A 198 11.62 -24.39 -2.03
C LYS A 198 11.05 -22.97 -2.05
N ALA A 199 11.91 -21.96 -2.22
CA ALA A 199 11.50 -20.58 -2.38
C ALA A 199 10.86 -20.29 -3.75
N GLY A 200 11.02 -21.19 -4.74
CA GLY A 200 10.44 -21.05 -6.09
C GLY A 200 11.42 -20.60 -7.18
N LEU A 201 12.72 -20.59 -6.93
CA LEU A 201 13.74 -20.30 -7.95
C LEU A 201 13.94 -21.50 -8.88
N LEU A 202 14.36 -21.22 -10.11
CA LEU A 202 14.75 -22.23 -11.09
C LEU A 202 16.26 -22.45 -10.99
N VAL A 203 16.68 -23.59 -10.45
CA VAL A 203 18.10 -23.90 -10.22
C VAL A 203 18.57 -24.98 -11.20
N THR A 204 19.68 -24.72 -11.89
CA THR A 204 20.39 -25.72 -12.71
C THR A 204 21.78 -25.94 -12.12
N ASP A 205 22.11 -27.18 -11.74
CA ASP A 205 23.42 -27.53 -11.20
C ASP A 205 24.25 -28.37 -12.18
N THR A 206 25.54 -28.09 -12.24
CA THR A 206 26.54 -28.84 -13.02
C THR A 206 27.74 -29.17 -12.16
N THR A 207 28.27 -30.39 -12.29
CA THR A 207 29.48 -30.82 -11.59
C THR A 207 30.68 -30.83 -12.53
N THR A 208 31.76 -30.18 -12.12
CA THR A 208 33.01 -30.08 -12.88
C THR A 208 34.11 -30.88 -12.19
N ASP A 209 34.78 -31.74 -12.94
CA ASP A 209 35.97 -32.44 -12.47
C ASP A 209 37.18 -31.50 -12.49
N GLN A 210 37.80 -31.31 -11.33
CA GLN A 210 38.99 -30.49 -11.11
C GLN A 210 40.23 -31.36 -10.82
N THR A 211 40.15 -32.67 -11.04
CA THR A 211 41.26 -33.60 -10.80
C THR A 211 42.49 -33.21 -11.64
N PRO A 212 43.61 -32.85 -11.01
CA PRO A 212 44.84 -32.54 -11.72
C PRO A 212 45.52 -33.82 -12.20
N LYS A 213 46.48 -33.69 -13.10
CA LYS A 213 47.29 -34.81 -13.55
C LYS A 213 48.43 -35.05 -12.56
N TYR A 214 48.35 -36.13 -11.80
CA TYR A 214 49.39 -36.54 -10.85
C TYR A 214 50.58 -37.23 -11.53
N LYS A 215 51.73 -37.18 -10.86
CA LYS A 215 52.89 -38.02 -11.13
C LYS A 215 52.65 -39.44 -10.63
N ASP A 216 53.16 -40.42 -11.37
CA ASP A 216 53.16 -41.81 -10.93
C ASP A 216 54.17 -41.99 -9.80
N VAL A 217 53.73 -42.61 -8.71
CA VAL A 217 54.53 -42.88 -7.50
C VAL A 217 54.91 -44.35 -7.38
N LYS A 218 54.43 -45.19 -8.31
CA LYS A 218 54.64 -46.63 -8.28
C LYS A 218 56.12 -46.98 -8.42
N GLY A 219 56.63 -47.77 -7.48
CA GLY A 219 58.02 -48.24 -7.45
C GLY A 219 59.05 -47.17 -7.08
N LEU A 220 58.66 -45.93 -6.77
CA LEU A 220 59.57 -44.90 -6.28
C LEU A 220 59.93 -45.15 -4.81
N THR A 221 61.17 -44.85 -4.42
CA THR A 221 61.62 -44.94 -3.02
C THR A 221 62.48 -43.74 -2.63
N GLY A 222 62.79 -43.58 -1.34
CA GLY A 222 63.70 -42.54 -0.86
C GLY A 222 63.27 -41.12 -1.25
N ASP A 223 64.20 -40.32 -1.76
CA ASP A 223 63.95 -38.91 -2.11
C ASP A 223 63.08 -38.73 -3.36
N GLU A 224 63.12 -39.68 -4.29
CA GLU A 224 62.27 -39.65 -5.49
C GLU A 224 60.79 -39.78 -5.09
N LEU A 225 60.49 -40.67 -4.14
CA LEU A 225 59.14 -40.81 -3.57
C LEU A 225 58.70 -39.54 -2.83
N ARG A 226 59.55 -39.00 -1.94
CA ARG A 226 59.25 -37.76 -1.19
C ARG A 226 58.90 -36.62 -2.14
N LYS A 227 59.73 -36.40 -3.16
CA LYS A 227 59.53 -35.32 -4.13
C LYS A 227 58.27 -35.51 -4.96
N ALA A 228 58.05 -36.71 -5.52
CA ALA A 228 56.87 -36.96 -6.34
C ALA A 228 55.57 -36.83 -5.52
N MET A 229 55.56 -37.31 -4.28
CA MET A 229 54.39 -37.19 -3.40
C MET A 229 54.12 -35.74 -3.01
N ALA A 230 55.13 -34.98 -2.60
CA ALA A 230 54.96 -33.57 -2.23
C ALA A 230 54.36 -32.75 -3.39
N GLU A 231 54.85 -32.94 -4.61
CA GLU A 231 54.28 -32.28 -5.80
C GLU A 231 52.83 -32.70 -6.08
N ASN A 232 52.49 -33.98 -5.91
CA ASN A 232 51.11 -34.47 -6.08
C ASN A 232 50.16 -33.88 -5.02
N LEU A 233 50.61 -33.77 -3.78
CA LEU A 233 49.83 -33.19 -2.68
C LEU A 233 49.62 -31.68 -2.86
N GLU A 234 50.62 -30.94 -3.35
CA GLU A 234 50.45 -29.53 -3.73
C GLU A 234 49.41 -29.36 -4.85
N LEU A 235 49.47 -30.20 -5.89
CA LEU A 235 48.49 -30.19 -6.98
C LEU A 235 47.07 -30.49 -6.46
N TYR A 236 46.93 -31.48 -5.58
CA TYR A 236 45.65 -31.84 -4.97
C TYR A 236 45.09 -30.68 -4.13
N GLN A 237 45.89 -30.08 -3.24
CA GLN A 237 45.46 -28.94 -2.43
C GLN A 237 45.05 -27.73 -3.30
N ALA A 238 45.79 -27.45 -4.38
CA ALA A 238 45.44 -26.40 -5.32
C ALA A 238 44.10 -26.67 -6.02
N ALA A 239 43.85 -27.92 -6.43
CA ALA A 239 42.59 -28.34 -7.04
C ALA A 239 41.40 -28.24 -6.07
N ILE A 240 41.58 -28.66 -4.80
CA ILE A 240 40.56 -28.51 -3.75
C ILE A 240 40.21 -27.04 -3.55
N LYS A 241 41.21 -26.17 -3.44
CA LYS A 241 41.01 -24.72 -3.28
C LYS A 241 40.26 -24.10 -4.47
N ALA A 242 40.59 -24.53 -5.69
CA ALA A 242 39.88 -24.10 -6.90
C ALA A 242 38.41 -24.56 -6.90
N GLY A 243 38.17 -25.82 -6.52
CA GLY A 243 36.83 -26.39 -6.37
C GLY A 243 35.98 -25.64 -5.33
N ILE A 244 36.54 -25.34 -4.16
CA ILE A 244 35.86 -24.54 -3.12
C ILE A 244 35.55 -23.13 -3.62
N THR A 245 36.49 -22.46 -4.28
CA THR A 245 36.27 -21.10 -4.84
C THR A 245 35.12 -21.08 -5.84
N LEU A 246 34.99 -22.13 -6.67
CA LEU A 246 33.90 -22.28 -7.62
C LEU A 246 32.54 -22.44 -6.93
N GLN A 247 32.51 -23.23 -5.85
CA GLN A 247 31.31 -23.47 -5.05
C GLN A 247 30.92 -22.23 -4.23
N ASP A 248 31.89 -21.51 -3.66
CA ASP A 248 31.67 -20.25 -2.92
C ASP A 248 31.01 -19.17 -3.79
N LYS A 249 31.41 -19.08 -5.07
CA LYS A 249 30.74 -18.21 -6.03
C LYS A 249 29.28 -18.60 -6.22
N SER A 250 29.01 -19.89 -6.37
CA SER A 250 27.64 -20.40 -6.53
C SER A 250 26.79 -20.17 -5.27
N VAL A 251 27.38 -20.30 -4.08
CA VAL A 251 26.76 -19.94 -2.80
C VAL A 251 26.37 -18.46 -2.76
N ALA A 252 27.27 -17.57 -3.18
CA ALA A 252 27.01 -16.13 -3.20
C ALA A 252 25.88 -15.77 -4.19
N ASP A 253 25.92 -16.34 -5.40
CA ASP A 253 24.90 -16.12 -6.43
C ASP A 253 23.52 -16.64 -5.98
N LEU A 254 23.46 -17.82 -5.35
CA LEU A 254 22.23 -18.36 -4.76
C LEU A 254 21.67 -17.47 -3.64
N LYS A 255 22.51 -17.02 -2.70
CA LYS A 255 22.11 -16.14 -1.59
C LYS A 255 21.55 -14.81 -2.12
N ALA A 256 22.21 -14.21 -3.13
CA ALA A 256 21.75 -12.97 -3.75
C ALA A 256 20.40 -13.15 -4.48
N ALA A 257 20.25 -14.22 -5.26
CA ALA A 257 19.01 -14.51 -5.97
C ALA A 257 17.84 -14.81 -5.03
N LEU A 258 18.08 -15.56 -3.94
CA LEU A 258 17.10 -15.82 -2.90
C LEU A 258 16.61 -14.52 -2.25
N ALA A 259 17.53 -13.65 -1.83
CA ALA A 259 17.19 -12.37 -1.20
C ALA A 259 16.39 -11.49 -2.15
N LEU A 260 16.81 -11.39 -3.42
CA LEU A 260 16.11 -10.60 -4.44
C LEU A 260 14.71 -11.14 -4.71
N TYR A 261 14.55 -12.45 -4.87
CA TYR A 261 13.24 -13.05 -5.13
C TYR A 261 12.28 -12.89 -3.94
N GLN A 262 12.77 -13.04 -2.71
CA GLN A 262 11.97 -12.79 -1.50
C GLN A 262 11.54 -11.32 -1.41
N ALA A 263 12.44 -10.37 -1.70
CA ALA A 263 12.09 -8.95 -1.76
C ALA A 263 11.03 -8.66 -2.82
N ASN A 264 11.15 -9.26 -4.01
CA ASN A 264 10.16 -9.13 -5.09
C ASN A 264 8.79 -9.71 -4.71
N GLN A 265 8.74 -10.86 -4.05
CA GLN A 265 7.48 -11.44 -3.56
C GLN A 265 6.83 -10.56 -2.49
N LYS A 266 7.63 -10.00 -1.59
CA LYS A 266 7.13 -9.06 -0.57
C LYS A 266 6.55 -7.80 -1.23
N ALA A 267 7.30 -7.18 -2.15
CA ALA A 267 6.84 -6.00 -2.88
C ALA A 267 5.53 -6.27 -3.66
N TYR A 268 5.43 -7.42 -4.32
CA TYR A 268 4.20 -7.84 -5.00
C TYR A 268 3.01 -7.97 -4.04
N THR A 269 3.23 -8.60 -2.87
CA THR A 269 2.17 -8.82 -1.87
C THR A 269 1.70 -7.49 -1.28
N ASP A 270 2.64 -6.62 -0.91
CA ASP A 270 2.36 -5.30 -0.36
C ASP A 270 1.60 -4.43 -1.39
N ALA A 271 2.10 -4.38 -2.64
CA ALA A 271 1.47 -3.63 -3.72
C ALA A 271 0.05 -4.14 -4.04
N SER A 272 -0.12 -5.47 -4.12
CA SER A 272 -1.43 -6.09 -4.39
C SER A 272 -2.44 -5.80 -3.29
N THR A 273 -1.99 -5.83 -2.03
CA THR A 273 -2.83 -5.53 -0.87
C THR A 273 -3.24 -4.06 -0.86
N ALA A 274 -2.28 -3.15 -0.99
CA ALA A 274 -2.54 -1.70 -1.04
C ALA A 274 -3.52 -1.33 -2.16
N LEU A 275 -3.35 -1.92 -3.35
CA LEU A 275 -4.24 -1.67 -4.47
C LEU A 275 -5.66 -2.19 -4.22
N LYS A 276 -5.78 -3.39 -3.64
CA LYS A 276 -7.08 -3.97 -3.28
C LYS A 276 -7.82 -3.12 -2.27
N ASP A 277 -7.12 -2.62 -1.25
CA ASP A 277 -7.70 -1.78 -0.21
C ASP A 277 -8.16 -0.44 -0.78
N ALA A 278 -7.31 0.22 -1.58
CA ALA A 278 -7.65 1.46 -2.28
C ALA A 278 -8.88 1.28 -3.19
N LYS A 279 -8.91 0.21 -4.00
CA LYS A 279 -10.06 -0.12 -4.84
C LYS A 279 -11.34 -0.27 -4.02
N SER A 280 -11.28 -1.01 -2.92
CA SER A 280 -12.43 -1.27 -2.07
C SER A 280 -12.97 0.00 -1.41
N ALA A 281 -12.06 0.86 -0.93
CA ALA A 281 -12.42 2.17 -0.37
C ALA A 281 -13.07 3.07 -1.43
N GLY A 282 -12.46 3.18 -2.62
CA GLY A 282 -12.99 4.03 -3.69
C GLY A 282 -14.36 3.58 -4.20
N VAL A 283 -14.61 2.27 -4.30
CA VAL A 283 -15.94 1.73 -4.64
C VAL A 283 -16.97 2.12 -3.58
N ALA A 284 -16.63 2.00 -2.29
CA ALA A 284 -17.56 2.35 -1.22
C ALA A 284 -17.92 3.85 -1.22
N GLU A 285 -16.97 4.73 -1.54
CA GLU A 285 -17.22 6.17 -1.65
C GLU A 285 -18.16 6.52 -2.81
N LEU A 286 -17.93 5.92 -3.98
CA LEU A 286 -18.80 6.10 -5.16
C LEU A 286 -20.21 5.54 -4.91
N GLU A 287 -20.33 4.33 -4.36
CA GLU A 287 -21.62 3.75 -3.96
C GLU A 287 -22.36 4.62 -2.93
N GLY A 288 -21.63 5.26 -2.02
CA GLY A 288 -22.18 6.22 -1.07
C GLY A 288 -22.76 7.47 -1.74
N ALA A 289 -22.07 8.00 -2.76
CA ALA A 289 -22.56 9.13 -3.57
C ALA A 289 -23.78 8.75 -4.41
N ASP A 290 -23.78 7.57 -5.01
CA ASP A 290 -24.94 6.99 -5.72
C ASP A 290 -26.14 6.83 -4.79
N GLY A 291 -25.93 6.34 -3.56
CA GLY A 291 -26.97 6.22 -2.55
C GLY A 291 -27.65 7.56 -2.23
N ARG A 292 -26.86 8.64 -2.07
CA ARG A 292 -27.40 10.00 -1.85
C ARG A 292 -28.17 10.51 -3.06
N GLN A 293 -27.63 10.34 -4.27
CA GLN A 293 -28.29 10.75 -5.50
C GLN A 293 -29.63 10.01 -5.71
N ASN A 294 -29.64 8.69 -5.49
CA ASN A 294 -30.83 7.86 -5.64
C ASN A 294 -31.97 8.31 -4.73
N GLN A 295 -31.70 8.77 -3.51
CA GLN A 295 -32.73 9.32 -2.62
C GLN A 295 -33.44 10.54 -3.23
N VAL A 296 -32.68 11.46 -3.84
CA VAL A 296 -33.24 12.64 -4.51
C VAL A 296 -34.04 12.25 -5.75
N VAL A 297 -33.50 11.33 -6.56
CA VAL A 297 -34.16 10.81 -7.75
C VAL A 297 -35.48 10.12 -7.41
N ASP A 298 -35.50 9.28 -6.38
CA ASP A 298 -36.69 8.58 -5.94
C ASP A 298 -37.73 9.54 -5.35
N LEU A 299 -37.30 10.56 -4.60
CA LEU A 299 -38.19 11.60 -4.09
C LEU A 299 -38.80 12.43 -5.23
N ALA A 300 -38.01 12.79 -6.25
CA ALA A 300 -38.50 13.50 -7.42
C ALA A 300 -39.56 12.67 -8.18
N LYS A 301 -39.26 11.40 -8.46
CA LYS A 301 -40.19 10.46 -9.11
C LYS A 301 -41.48 10.27 -8.31
N LYS A 302 -41.38 10.12 -6.99
CA LYS A 302 -42.55 9.98 -6.10
C LYS A 302 -43.50 11.18 -6.17
N ASN A 303 -42.95 12.37 -6.43
CA ASN A 303 -43.72 13.61 -6.55
C ASN A 303 -43.95 14.03 -8.02
N ASP A 304 -43.75 13.12 -8.98
CA ASP A 304 -43.96 13.33 -10.41
C ASP A 304 -43.16 14.54 -10.97
N VAL A 305 -41.96 14.78 -10.43
CA VAL A 305 -41.03 15.83 -10.88
C VAL A 305 -40.02 15.24 -11.86
N PRO A 306 -39.90 15.79 -13.09
CA PRO A 306 -38.91 15.33 -14.06
C PRO A 306 -37.47 15.50 -13.55
N ILE A 307 -36.67 14.43 -13.67
CA ILE A 307 -35.25 14.44 -13.31
C ILE A 307 -34.43 13.68 -14.36
N ASN A 308 -33.37 14.32 -14.85
CA ASN A 308 -32.42 13.74 -15.79
C ASN A 308 -31.17 13.23 -15.05
N VAL A 309 -30.70 12.03 -15.39
CA VAL A 309 -29.47 11.45 -14.81
C VAL A 309 -28.45 11.30 -15.93
N LYS A 310 -27.36 12.07 -15.88
CA LYS A 310 -26.24 11.96 -16.83
C LYS A 310 -25.14 11.09 -16.24
N SER A 311 -24.53 10.23 -17.06
CA SER A 311 -23.42 9.37 -16.64
C SER A 311 -22.12 9.75 -17.34
N GLU A 312 -21.01 9.68 -16.61
CA GLU A 312 -19.65 9.92 -17.09
C GLU A 312 -18.70 8.89 -16.48
N THR A 313 -17.62 8.52 -17.19
CA THR A 313 -16.57 7.66 -16.63
C THR A 313 -15.22 8.34 -16.76
N VAL A 314 -14.58 8.62 -15.63
CA VAL A 314 -13.23 9.17 -15.54
C VAL A 314 -12.20 8.06 -15.70
N ARG A 315 -11.19 8.32 -16.54
CA ARG A 315 -10.13 7.35 -16.87
C ARG A 315 -8.76 7.95 -16.56
N PRO A 316 -8.27 7.85 -15.31
CA PRO A 316 -6.95 8.36 -14.97
C PRO A 316 -5.86 7.66 -15.77
N LYS A 317 -4.78 8.39 -16.09
CA LYS A 317 -3.66 7.84 -16.85
C LYS A 317 -2.69 7.14 -15.90
N TYR A 318 -2.85 5.83 -15.75
CA TYR A 318 -2.00 5.01 -14.91
C TYR A 318 -0.65 4.68 -15.55
N THR A 319 0.34 4.46 -14.69
CA THR A 319 1.64 3.89 -15.04
C THR A 319 1.45 2.39 -15.29
N ASP A 320 2.03 1.88 -16.38
CA ASP A 320 2.06 0.44 -16.68
C ASP A 320 2.92 -0.28 -15.63
N VAL A 321 2.37 -1.34 -15.04
CA VAL A 321 3.00 -2.13 -13.98
C VAL A 321 3.57 -3.45 -14.50
N LYS A 322 3.38 -3.76 -15.78
CA LYS A 322 3.79 -5.02 -16.37
C LYS A 322 5.31 -5.21 -16.30
N GLY A 323 5.72 -6.36 -15.75
CA GLY A 323 7.13 -6.72 -15.61
C GLY A 323 7.92 -5.93 -14.54
N LEU A 324 7.29 -5.01 -13.81
CA LEU A 324 7.94 -4.31 -12.70
C LEU A 324 8.05 -5.22 -11.47
N THR A 325 9.14 -5.11 -10.72
CA THR A 325 9.35 -5.82 -9.45
C THR A 325 9.98 -4.89 -8.40
N GLY A 326 10.01 -5.32 -7.14
CA GLY A 326 10.68 -4.61 -6.05
C GLY A 326 10.17 -3.17 -5.87
N ASP A 327 11.10 -2.24 -5.64
CA ASP A 327 10.78 -0.83 -5.38
C ASP A 327 10.11 -0.13 -6.57
N ALA A 328 10.47 -0.50 -7.80
CA ALA A 328 9.86 0.06 -9.01
C ALA A 328 8.36 -0.27 -9.07
N LEU A 329 8.00 -1.52 -8.73
CA LEU A 329 6.61 -1.95 -8.66
C LEU A 329 5.84 -1.20 -7.56
N LEU A 330 6.41 -1.13 -6.36
CA LEU A 330 5.80 -0.42 -5.22
C LEU A 330 5.53 1.04 -5.56
N LYS A 331 6.51 1.72 -6.17
CA LYS A 331 6.37 3.11 -6.58
C LYS A 331 5.25 3.29 -7.61
N ALA A 332 5.23 2.49 -8.67
CA ALA A 332 4.23 2.59 -9.73
C ALA A 332 2.80 2.36 -9.20
N ILE A 333 2.63 1.38 -8.30
CA ILE A 333 1.33 1.10 -7.68
C ILE A 333 0.89 2.21 -6.74
N ASN A 334 1.79 2.75 -5.91
CA ASN A 334 1.46 3.87 -5.02
C ASN A 334 1.07 5.13 -5.80
N ASP A 335 1.80 5.44 -6.89
CA ASP A 335 1.47 6.56 -7.77
C ASP A 335 0.08 6.35 -8.43
N ASN A 336 -0.21 5.12 -8.89
CA ASN A 336 -1.51 4.77 -9.46
C ASN A 336 -2.65 4.84 -8.45
N ILE A 337 -2.42 4.41 -7.20
CA ILE A 337 -3.37 4.54 -6.10
C ILE A 337 -3.68 6.00 -5.83
N ALA A 338 -2.66 6.87 -5.77
CA ALA A 338 -2.87 8.30 -5.56
C ALA A 338 -3.74 8.93 -6.66
N LEU A 339 -3.48 8.60 -7.92
CA LEU A 339 -4.29 9.04 -9.06
C LEU A 339 -5.73 8.52 -8.98
N TYR A 340 -5.92 7.25 -8.62
CA TYR A 340 -7.24 6.65 -8.46
C TYR A 340 -8.03 7.32 -7.32
N THR A 341 -7.43 7.45 -6.14
CA THR A 341 -8.07 8.06 -4.95
C THR A 341 -8.46 9.51 -5.22
N GLN A 342 -7.58 10.30 -5.87
CA GLN A 342 -7.91 11.67 -6.23
C GLN A 342 -9.10 11.72 -7.22
N ALA A 343 -9.09 10.88 -8.25
CA ALA A 343 -10.18 10.82 -9.22
C ALA A 343 -11.51 10.40 -8.60
N VAL A 344 -11.50 9.49 -7.62
CA VAL A 344 -12.69 9.12 -6.83
C VAL A 344 -13.20 10.32 -6.04
N ALA A 345 -12.34 10.99 -5.27
CA ALA A 345 -12.73 12.14 -4.46
C ALA A 345 -13.34 13.27 -5.31
N ASP A 346 -12.73 13.58 -6.46
CA ASP A 346 -13.23 14.59 -7.39
C ASP A 346 -14.58 14.18 -8.01
N SER A 347 -14.76 12.90 -8.33
CA SER A 347 -16.00 12.35 -8.88
C SER A 347 -17.14 12.40 -7.87
N VAL A 348 -16.88 12.00 -6.62
CA VAL A 348 -17.84 12.09 -5.50
C VAL A 348 -18.24 13.55 -5.27
N ALA A 349 -17.27 14.48 -5.22
CA ALA A 349 -17.56 15.89 -5.02
C ALA A 349 -18.43 16.47 -6.15
N LYS A 350 -18.13 16.14 -7.40
CA LYS A 350 -18.92 16.56 -8.57
C LYS A 350 -20.36 16.02 -8.50
N GLN A 351 -20.52 14.74 -8.16
CA GLN A 351 -21.82 14.11 -7.99
C GLN A 351 -22.63 14.72 -6.85
N ASP A 352 -22.01 14.97 -5.70
CA ASP A 352 -22.65 15.57 -4.53
C ASP A 352 -23.12 17.00 -4.79
N VAL A 353 -22.33 17.81 -5.52
CA VAL A 353 -22.73 19.16 -5.90
C VAL A 353 -24.00 19.13 -6.76
N SER A 354 -24.03 18.29 -7.80
CA SER A 354 -25.23 18.17 -8.65
C SER A 354 -26.45 17.64 -7.88
N THR A 355 -26.23 16.67 -6.98
CA THR A 355 -27.27 16.10 -6.12
C THR A 355 -27.86 17.14 -5.18
N LYS A 356 -27.00 17.97 -4.57
CA LYS A 356 -27.43 19.05 -3.66
C LYS A 356 -28.22 20.14 -4.38
N ASP A 357 -27.80 20.54 -5.59
CA ASP A 357 -28.54 21.51 -6.40
C ASP A 357 -29.93 20.99 -6.78
N ALA A 358 -30.03 19.73 -7.20
CA ALA A 358 -31.32 19.08 -7.48
C ALA A 358 -32.21 19.00 -6.23
N GLN A 359 -31.65 18.64 -5.07
CA GLN A 359 -32.37 18.56 -3.80
C GLN A 359 -32.94 19.92 -3.39
N VAL A 360 -32.15 20.99 -3.46
CA VAL A 360 -32.62 22.35 -3.10
C VAL A 360 -33.80 22.79 -3.98
N LYS A 361 -33.72 22.53 -5.28
CA LYS A 361 -34.81 22.86 -6.23
C LYS A 361 -36.06 22.03 -5.95
N LEU A 362 -35.90 20.75 -5.64
CA LEU A 362 -37.00 19.86 -5.30
C LEU A 362 -37.68 20.29 -4.00
N ASP A 363 -36.92 20.56 -2.93
CA ASP A 363 -37.47 21.00 -1.65
C ASP A 363 -38.24 22.32 -1.75
N ALA A 364 -37.70 23.28 -2.52
CA ALA A 364 -38.38 24.55 -2.79
C ALA A 364 -39.74 24.32 -3.51
N TYR A 365 -39.77 23.43 -4.50
CA TYR A 365 -41.01 23.05 -5.18
C TYR A 365 -42.00 22.35 -4.25
N LEU A 366 -41.55 21.37 -3.46
CA LEU A 366 -42.43 20.64 -2.54
C LEU A 366 -43.04 21.55 -1.47
N LYS A 367 -42.29 22.56 -1.01
CA LYS A 367 -42.82 23.58 -0.10
C LYS A 367 -43.93 24.41 -0.75
N LEU A 368 -43.71 24.91 -1.97
CA LEU A 368 -44.72 25.66 -2.72
C LEU A 368 -45.96 24.79 -3.01
N LEU A 369 -45.76 23.51 -3.31
CA LEU A 369 -46.85 22.57 -3.56
C LEU A 369 -47.69 22.35 -2.30
N ALA A 370 -47.05 22.22 -1.13
CA ALA A 370 -47.75 22.09 0.15
C ALA A 370 -48.55 23.36 0.49
N ASP A 371 -48.00 24.55 0.25
CA ASP A 371 -48.71 25.81 0.45
C ASP A 371 -49.91 25.95 -0.51
N TYR A 372 -49.76 25.54 -1.77
CA TYR A 372 -50.88 25.46 -2.73
C TYR A 372 -51.98 24.51 -2.25
N GLN A 373 -51.62 23.29 -1.82
CA GLN A 373 -52.58 22.30 -1.28
C GLN A 373 -53.26 22.78 0.00
N ALA A 374 -52.60 23.63 0.79
CA ALA A 374 -53.16 24.27 1.96
C ALA A 374 -54.01 25.53 1.63
N GLY A 375 -54.18 25.88 0.35
CA GLY A 375 -54.98 27.02 -0.07
C GLY A 375 -54.32 28.38 0.17
N LYS A 376 -52.98 28.45 0.27
CA LYS A 376 -52.25 29.71 0.48
C LYS A 376 -51.76 30.31 -0.84
N GLY A 377 -52.26 31.49 -1.22
CA GLY A 377 -51.88 32.19 -2.46
C GLY A 377 -50.75 33.21 -2.31
N GLN A 378 -49.63 32.79 -1.71
CA GLN A 378 -48.48 33.66 -1.46
C GLN A 378 -47.98 34.36 -2.74
N GLY A 379 -47.89 35.69 -2.71
CA GLY A 379 -47.32 36.50 -3.80
C GLY A 379 -48.20 36.71 -5.03
N SER A 380 -49.44 36.21 -5.03
CA SER A 380 -50.39 36.46 -6.14
C SER A 380 -51.07 37.84 -6.03
N GLY A 381 -51.22 38.37 -4.83
CA GLY A 381 -51.81 39.68 -4.54
C GLY A 381 -51.04 40.44 -3.46
N ILE A 382 -51.70 41.39 -2.81
CA ILE A 382 -51.13 42.29 -1.79
C ILE A 382 -52.05 42.32 -0.57
N LYS A 383 -51.49 42.47 0.63
CA LYS A 383 -52.25 42.67 1.87
C LYS A 383 -51.63 43.78 2.70
N TRP A 384 -52.46 44.45 3.47
CA TRP A 384 -51.99 45.32 4.53
C TRP A 384 -51.35 44.49 5.65
N ALA A 385 -50.11 44.84 5.99
CA ALA A 385 -49.31 44.18 7.02
C ALA A 385 -49.25 45.03 8.30
N ASP A 386 -48.85 44.43 9.41
CA ASP A 386 -48.82 45.11 10.73
C ASP A 386 -47.92 46.35 10.76
N ASN A 387 -46.87 46.35 9.92
CA ASN A 387 -45.88 47.43 9.80
C ASN A 387 -46.08 48.27 8.53
N THR A 388 -47.22 48.15 7.85
CA THR A 388 -47.55 48.97 6.69
C THR A 388 -47.64 50.45 7.09
N THR A 389 -47.02 51.31 6.28
CA THR A 389 -47.06 52.76 6.46
C THR A 389 -47.50 53.44 5.18
N VAL A 390 -48.06 54.65 5.28
CA VAL A 390 -48.41 55.46 4.12
C VAL A 390 -47.59 56.75 4.13
N GLU A 391 -46.78 56.93 3.09
CA GLU A 391 -45.94 58.08 2.86
C GLU A 391 -46.59 59.05 1.87
N ALA A 392 -46.40 60.34 2.10
CA ALA A 392 -46.83 61.38 1.17
C ALA A 392 -45.95 61.35 -0.09
N GLY A 393 -46.58 61.25 -1.26
CA GLY A 393 -45.95 61.53 -2.56
C GLY A 393 -46.09 63.02 -2.89
N THR A 394 -46.98 63.34 -3.83
CA THR A 394 -47.32 64.74 -4.13
C THR A 394 -48.37 65.33 -3.19
N ALA A 395 -49.02 64.50 -2.37
CA ALA A 395 -49.98 64.95 -1.36
C ALA A 395 -49.27 65.55 -0.13
N GLN A 396 -49.99 66.34 0.68
CA GLN A 396 -49.47 66.85 1.96
C GLN A 396 -50.02 66.00 3.11
N ARG A 397 -49.16 65.42 3.94
CA ARG A 397 -49.59 64.70 5.16
C ARG A 397 -50.14 65.69 6.19
N MET A 398 -51.31 65.38 6.75
CA MET A 398 -51.98 66.14 7.80
C MET A 398 -51.90 65.39 9.14
N THR A 399 -52.02 66.11 10.25
CA THR A 399 -52.05 65.50 11.60
C THR A 399 -53.46 65.01 11.98
N GLY A 400 -54.49 65.61 11.38
CA GLY A 400 -55.89 65.38 11.72
C GLY A 400 -56.44 66.38 12.74
N ASP A 401 -55.59 67.18 13.37
CA ASP A 401 -55.99 68.18 14.37
C ASP A 401 -56.30 69.55 13.76
N GLU A 402 -56.05 69.72 12.47
CA GLU A 402 -56.29 70.98 11.76
C GLU A 402 -57.78 71.33 11.75
N PRO A 403 -58.15 72.63 11.86
CA PRO A 403 -59.52 73.06 11.66
C PRO A 403 -59.98 72.69 10.24
N ALA A 404 -61.11 71.99 10.13
CA ALA A 404 -61.64 71.54 8.84
C ALA A 404 -63.14 71.80 8.68
N VAL A 405 -63.90 71.70 9.78
CA VAL A 405 -65.35 71.94 9.81
C VAL A 405 -65.70 72.75 11.08
N SER A 406 -66.81 73.47 11.06
CA SER A 406 -67.20 74.37 12.16
C SER A 406 -67.53 73.65 13.47
N TRP A 407 -67.73 72.33 13.43
CA TRP A 407 -68.01 71.49 14.60
C TRP A 407 -66.84 70.60 15.02
N GLY A 408 -65.67 70.71 14.37
CA GLY A 408 -64.55 69.83 14.69
C GLY A 408 -63.29 69.99 13.83
N ASN A 409 -62.30 69.17 14.14
CA ASN A 409 -61.04 69.11 13.40
C ASN A 409 -61.15 68.20 12.16
N LEU A 410 -60.04 68.05 11.43
CA LEU A 410 -59.95 67.26 10.22
C LEU A 410 -60.23 65.77 10.45
N ARG A 411 -59.86 65.21 11.62
CA ARG A 411 -60.21 63.84 11.99
C ARG A 411 -61.71 63.68 12.18
N THR A 412 -62.37 64.68 12.78
CA THR A 412 -63.84 64.72 12.90
C THR A 412 -64.49 64.77 11.52
N ALA A 413 -63.99 65.65 10.63
CA ALA A 413 -64.48 65.76 9.26
C ALA A 413 -64.30 64.45 8.47
N ALA A 414 -63.13 63.80 8.59
CA ALA A 414 -62.85 62.52 7.93
C ALA A 414 -63.78 61.41 8.46
N ALA A 415 -63.97 61.33 9.77
CA ALA A 415 -64.87 60.36 10.39
C ALA A 415 -66.32 60.60 9.96
N ASP A 416 -66.80 61.85 9.98
CA ASP A 416 -68.18 62.17 9.57
C ASP A 416 -68.40 61.88 8.09
N ALA A 417 -67.39 62.14 7.26
CA ALA A 417 -67.48 61.90 5.83
C ALA A 417 -67.50 60.41 5.50
N ILE A 418 -66.63 59.60 6.12
CA ILE A 418 -66.35 58.21 5.74
C ILE A 418 -67.12 57.18 6.59
N GLN A 419 -67.39 57.49 7.86
CA GLN A 419 -68.07 56.58 8.80
C GLN A 419 -69.53 56.95 9.05
N SER A 420 -70.03 58.01 8.43
CA SER A 420 -71.27 58.71 8.76
C SER A 420 -71.28 59.29 10.18
N LEU A 421 -72.37 60.00 10.52
CA LEU A 421 -72.63 60.48 11.88
C LEU A 421 -72.88 59.35 12.88
N ASP A 422 -73.46 58.25 12.42
CA ASP A 422 -73.80 57.08 13.25
C ASP A 422 -72.59 56.16 13.50
N ARG A 423 -71.43 56.46 12.88
CA ARG A 423 -70.17 55.69 13.00
C ARG A 423 -70.34 54.20 12.67
N ASN A 424 -71.20 53.90 11.70
CA ASN A 424 -71.56 52.53 11.32
C ASN A 424 -71.03 52.12 9.93
N GLN A 425 -70.40 53.03 9.19
CA GLN A 425 -69.73 52.77 7.91
C GLN A 425 -68.22 52.76 8.12
N ASN A 426 -67.47 51.97 7.33
CA ASN A 426 -65.99 51.95 7.31
C ASN A 426 -65.34 52.06 8.71
N THR A 427 -65.87 51.28 9.65
CA THR A 427 -65.62 51.45 11.10
C THR A 427 -64.17 51.13 11.50
N ASP A 428 -63.44 50.47 10.62
CA ASP A 428 -62.04 50.12 10.77
C ASP A 428 -61.09 51.29 10.41
N ALA A 429 -61.59 52.34 9.75
CA ALA A 429 -60.83 53.53 9.44
C ALA A 429 -60.46 54.29 10.74
N LYS A 430 -59.18 54.28 11.10
CA LYS A 430 -58.64 55.00 12.28
C LYS A 430 -58.18 56.42 11.99
N PHE A 431 -58.11 56.78 10.71
CA PHE A 431 -57.65 58.08 10.22
C PHE A 431 -56.23 58.44 10.67
N ASP A 432 -55.35 57.44 10.79
CA ASP A 432 -53.94 57.67 11.08
C ASP A 432 -53.20 58.32 9.89
N TYR A 433 -53.68 58.07 8.67
CA TYR A 433 -53.11 58.56 7.42
C TYR A 433 -54.10 59.46 6.66
N ILE A 434 -54.13 60.76 6.99
CA ILE A 434 -54.91 61.78 6.27
C ILE A 434 -53.98 62.68 5.45
N PHE A 435 -54.35 62.96 4.21
CA PHE A 435 -53.58 63.80 3.32
C PHE A 435 -54.45 64.88 2.67
N LYS A 436 -53.92 66.09 2.55
CA LYS A 436 -54.50 67.16 1.74
C LYS A 436 -54.00 67.03 0.30
N ILE A 437 -54.92 67.03 -0.66
CA ILE A 437 -54.63 66.75 -2.08
C ILE A 437 -55.06 67.87 -3.03
N ASN A 438 -55.93 68.80 -2.61
CA ASN A 438 -56.29 70.02 -3.36
C ASN A 438 -56.50 69.81 -4.88
N GLY A 439 -57.26 68.78 -5.25
CA GLY A 439 -57.61 68.43 -6.63
C GLY A 439 -56.79 67.29 -7.23
N SER A 440 -55.56 67.04 -6.76
CA SER A 440 -54.77 65.87 -7.15
C SER A 440 -53.62 65.57 -6.16
N GLY A 441 -53.45 64.32 -5.77
CA GLY A 441 -52.38 63.92 -4.86
C GLY A 441 -51.99 62.45 -5.00
N THR A 442 -50.75 62.14 -4.66
CA THR A 442 -50.20 60.78 -4.69
C THR A 442 -49.69 60.40 -3.30
N VAL A 443 -49.89 59.15 -2.92
CA VAL A 443 -49.34 58.52 -1.71
C VAL A 443 -48.73 57.16 -2.05
N THR A 444 -47.76 56.73 -1.26
CA THR A 444 -47.15 55.39 -1.37
C THR A 444 -47.41 54.61 -0.10
N ILE A 445 -48.12 53.49 -0.23
CA ILE A 445 -48.36 52.50 0.80
C ILE A 445 -47.17 51.53 0.80
N LYS A 446 -46.36 51.59 1.85
CA LYS A 446 -45.11 50.84 1.99
C LYS A 446 -45.24 49.66 2.92
N ASN A 447 -44.34 48.69 2.75
CA ASN A 447 -44.25 47.50 3.61
C ASN A 447 -45.56 46.71 3.61
N THR A 448 -46.18 46.53 2.43
CA THR A 448 -47.30 45.58 2.29
C THR A 448 -46.75 44.15 2.17
N SER A 449 -47.62 43.13 2.15
CA SER A 449 -47.18 41.73 2.06
C SER A 449 -46.42 41.38 0.77
N ASN A 450 -46.58 42.15 -0.31
CA ASN A 450 -45.95 41.88 -1.60
C ASN A 450 -45.64 43.16 -2.38
N GLY A 451 -44.68 43.93 -1.86
CA GLY A 451 -44.19 45.18 -2.47
C GLY A 451 -44.90 46.43 -1.97
N ASP A 452 -44.65 47.55 -2.60
CA ASP A 452 -45.26 48.84 -2.29
C ASP A 452 -46.36 49.13 -3.32
N VAL A 453 -47.36 49.91 -2.91
CA VAL A 453 -48.46 50.36 -3.77
C VAL A 453 -48.45 51.88 -3.83
N THR A 454 -48.45 52.44 -5.03
CA THR A 454 -48.63 53.87 -5.23
C THR A 454 -50.06 54.14 -5.66
N LEU A 455 -50.75 55.02 -4.94
CA LEU A 455 -52.12 55.47 -5.21
C LEU A 455 -52.09 56.96 -5.56
N LYS A 456 -52.66 57.30 -6.71
CA LYS A 456 -52.88 58.68 -7.15
C LYS A 456 -54.37 58.95 -7.27
N ILE A 457 -54.82 60.07 -6.72
CA ILE A 457 -56.18 60.61 -6.86
C ILE A 457 -56.11 61.91 -7.65
N SER A 458 -57.06 62.13 -8.56
CA SER A 458 -57.15 63.33 -9.39
C SER A 458 -58.58 63.61 -9.87
N ASN A 459 -58.79 64.73 -10.57
CA ASN A 459 -60.06 65.09 -11.23
C ASN A 459 -61.29 64.97 -10.30
N ILE A 460 -61.14 65.47 -9.08
CA ILE A 460 -62.17 65.36 -8.03
C ILE A 460 -63.32 66.31 -8.37
N GLN A 461 -64.51 65.76 -8.52
CA GLN A 461 -65.75 66.51 -8.72
C GLN A 461 -66.47 66.58 -7.38
N ALA A 462 -66.30 67.68 -6.66
CA ALA A 462 -66.97 67.94 -5.38
C ALA A 462 -67.67 69.29 -5.41
N TRP A 463 -68.86 69.38 -4.80
CA TRP A 463 -69.69 70.58 -4.82
C TRP A 463 -69.00 71.71 -4.05
N THR A 464 -68.65 72.78 -4.77
CA THR A 464 -68.01 74.00 -4.26
C THR A 464 -66.82 73.75 -3.32
N ALA A 465 -66.10 72.65 -3.51
CA ALA A 465 -65.03 72.24 -2.61
C ALA A 465 -63.88 73.27 -2.59
N GLU A 466 -63.48 73.67 -1.39
CA GLU A 466 -62.32 74.52 -1.16
C GLU A 466 -61.07 73.70 -0.83
N ASN A 467 -61.26 72.59 -0.12
CA ASN A 467 -60.19 71.66 0.20
C ASN A 467 -60.65 70.23 -0.09
N THR A 468 -59.73 69.41 -0.58
CA THR A 468 -59.96 67.98 -0.82
C THR A 468 -58.90 67.16 -0.10
N TYR A 469 -59.33 66.03 0.42
CA TYR A 469 -58.54 65.18 1.30
C TYR A 469 -58.67 63.71 0.90
N LEU A 470 -57.64 62.94 1.26
CA LEU A 470 -57.55 61.51 1.12
C LEU A 470 -57.24 60.89 2.47
N ALA A 471 -58.06 59.96 2.93
CA ALA A 471 -57.72 59.08 4.05
C ALA A 471 -57.37 57.69 3.49
N VAL A 472 -56.33 57.04 4.02
CA VAL A 472 -55.91 55.68 3.63
C VAL A 472 -55.80 54.81 4.87
N TRP A 473 -56.28 53.58 4.80
CA TRP A 473 -56.22 52.62 5.92
C TRP A 473 -56.26 51.18 5.43
N GLY A 474 -56.03 50.26 6.38
CA GLY A 474 -56.22 48.83 6.20
C GLY A 474 -56.06 48.10 7.53
N ALA A 475 -56.46 46.85 7.55
CA ALA A 475 -56.33 45.95 8.69
C ALA A 475 -55.32 44.84 8.40
N LYS A 476 -54.78 44.18 9.43
CA LYS A 476 -53.92 43.00 9.25
C LYS A 476 -54.60 41.97 8.36
N ASP A 477 -53.90 41.53 7.31
CA ASP A 477 -54.39 40.60 6.29
C ASP A 477 -55.55 41.13 5.42
N GLY A 478 -55.98 42.38 5.64
CA GLY A 478 -56.99 43.08 4.86
C GLY A 478 -56.43 43.77 3.61
N GLY A 479 -57.33 44.45 2.90
CA GLY A 479 -57.01 45.25 1.72
C GLY A 479 -56.47 46.65 2.07
N ILE A 480 -56.11 47.40 1.03
CA ILE A 480 -55.82 48.83 1.11
C ILE A 480 -57.12 49.56 0.79
N ALA A 481 -57.65 50.29 1.76
CA ALA A 481 -58.84 51.11 1.61
C ALA A 481 -58.48 52.60 1.60
N TRP A 482 -59.28 53.39 0.89
CA TRP A 482 -59.17 54.83 0.92
C TRP A 482 -60.51 55.53 0.75
N GLY A 483 -60.59 56.76 1.25
CA GLY A 483 -61.77 57.61 1.14
C GLY A 483 -61.36 59.00 0.68
N VAL A 484 -62.08 59.53 -0.31
CA VAL A 484 -61.91 60.91 -0.81
C VAL A 484 -63.06 61.75 -0.27
N PHE A 485 -62.73 62.82 0.46
CA PHE A 485 -63.71 63.75 1.03
C PHE A 485 -63.27 65.21 0.84
N ALA A 486 -64.20 66.14 1.00
CA ALA A 486 -63.96 67.55 0.73
C ALA A 486 -64.66 68.46 1.75
N THR A 487 -64.17 69.69 1.89
CA THR A 487 -64.78 70.75 2.71
C THR A 487 -65.07 72.00 1.88
N THR A 488 -66.08 72.76 2.28
CA THR A 488 -66.51 74.03 1.66
C THR A 488 -67.06 74.96 2.75
N HIS A 489 -67.44 76.19 2.40
CA HIS A 489 -68.19 77.07 3.30
C HIS A 489 -69.66 77.17 2.89
N GLY A 490 -70.56 77.06 3.86
CA GLY A 490 -71.99 77.18 3.63
C GLY A 490 -72.83 76.81 4.84
N THR A 491 -74.10 76.50 4.59
CA THR A 491 -75.02 75.97 5.59
C THR A 491 -75.43 74.57 5.18
N VAL A 492 -75.26 73.60 6.07
CA VAL A 492 -75.70 72.21 5.88
C VAL A 492 -76.80 71.91 6.88
N ASN A 493 -77.84 71.19 6.44
CA ASN A 493 -79.00 70.77 7.24
C ASN A 493 -79.29 69.26 7.09
N SER A 494 -78.41 68.50 6.44
CA SER A 494 -78.57 67.07 6.14
C SER A 494 -77.50 66.22 6.85
N GLY A 495 -77.62 64.89 6.75
CA GLY A 495 -76.63 63.94 7.26
C GLY A 495 -75.31 63.94 6.49
N ALA A 496 -74.30 63.24 7.04
CA ALA A 496 -73.01 62.98 6.43
C ALA A 496 -72.76 61.46 6.32
N GLY A 497 -71.88 61.03 5.42
CA GLY A 497 -71.63 59.63 5.10
C GLY A 497 -72.06 59.24 3.69
N GLU A 498 -71.95 57.95 3.37
CA GLU A 498 -72.52 57.37 2.16
C GLU A 498 -74.04 57.25 2.28
N GLY A 499 -74.78 57.87 1.36
CA GLY A 499 -76.25 57.97 1.38
C GLY A 499 -76.83 59.12 2.22
N ALA A 500 -75.99 59.89 2.93
CA ALA A 500 -76.40 60.99 3.83
C ALA A 500 -77.54 60.64 4.82
N THR A 501 -77.60 59.38 5.26
CA THR A 501 -78.58 58.89 6.23
C THR A 501 -78.06 59.04 7.66
N GLY A 502 -78.88 59.61 8.55
CA GLY A 502 -78.59 59.76 9.98
C GLY A 502 -78.30 61.21 10.37
N GLY A 503 -79.09 61.75 11.32
CA GLY A 503 -78.89 63.06 11.99
C GLY A 503 -78.85 64.31 11.10
N ASN A 504 -79.03 65.49 11.69
CA ASN A 504 -78.80 66.77 10.99
C ASN A 504 -77.57 67.45 11.59
N ILE A 505 -76.55 67.71 10.78
CA ILE A 505 -75.43 68.60 11.15
C ILE A 505 -75.94 70.04 10.99
N GLY A 506 -76.66 70.58 11.96
CA GLY A 506 -77.15 71.97 11.89
C GLY A 506 -76.01 72.99 12.05
N ALA A 507 -75.23 73.22 11.00
CA ALA A 507 -74.02 74.05 11.06
C ALA A 507 -73.96 75.07 9.91
N THR A 508 -73.40 76.26 10.21
CA THR A 508 -73.06 77.30 9.24
C THR A 508 -71.58 77.67 9.40
N GLY A 509 -70.85 77.77 8.29
CA GLY A 509 -69.42 78.03 8.27
C GLY A 509 -68.69 76.98 7.44
N ALA A 510 -67.53 76.51 7.89
CA ALA A 510 -66.81 75.42 7.24
C ALA A 510 -67.58 74.10 7.42
N ILE A 511 -67.94 73.45 6.33
CA ILE A 511 -68.80 72.26 6.30
C ILE A 511 -68.20 71.19 5.37
N LEU A 512 -68.74 69.97 5.41
CA LEU A 512 -68.42 68.93 4.43
C LEU A 512 -69.05 69.26 3.07
N ALA A 513 -68.31 69.01 1.99
CA ALA A 513 -68.79 69.11 0.63
C ALA A 513 -69.19 67.73 0.10
N ALA A 514 -70.23 67.69 -0.73
CA ALA A 514 -70.63 66.46 -1.40
C ALA A 514 -69.64 66.11 -2.52
N VAL A 515 -69.17 64.87 -2.57
CA VAL A 515 -68.26 64.32 -3.57
C VAL A 515 -69.06 63.48 -4.56
N LYS A 516 -68.91 63.78 -5.85
CA LYS A 516 -69.61 63.07 -6.94
C LYS A 516 -68.71 62.04 -7.63
N SER A 517 -67.45 62.37 -7.85
CA SER A 517 -66.49 61.45 -8.48
C SER A 517 -65.04 61.85 -8.24
N TYR A 518 -64.14 60.90 -8.46
CA TYR A 518 -62.71 61.14 -8.62
C TYR A 518 -62.09 60.11 -9.58
N ASP A 519 -60.97 60.48 -10.18
CA ASP A 519 -60.13 59.54 -10.92
C ASP A 519 -59.04 58.99 -10.01
N TYR A 520 -58.72 57.71 -10.18
CA TYR A 520 -57.64 57.04 -9.46
C TYR A 520 -56.69 56.30 -10.41
N GLU A 521 -55.45 56.17 -9.98
CA GLU A 521 -54.43 55.32 -10.60
C GLU A 521 -53.66 54.59 -9.50
N VAL A 522 -53.49 53.28 -9.68
CA VAL A 522 -52.78 52.41 -8.75
C VAL A 522 -51.65 51.71 -9.49
N SER A 523 -50.47 51.66 -8.89
CA SER A 523 -49.34 50.87 -9.41
C SER A 523 -48.67 50.04 -8.32
N THR A 524 -48.19 48.85 -8.69
CA THR A 524 -47.48 47.93 -7.77
C THR A 524 -45.98 47.92 -8.04
N SER A 525 -45.17 47.94 -6.98
CA SER A 525 -43.70 47.86 -7.13
C SER A 525 -43.22 46.43 -7.40
N ASN A 526 -43.95 45.42 -6.90
CA ASN A 526 -43.73 44.00 -7.17
C ASN A 526 -44.78 43.44 -8.14
N ALA A 527 -44.48 42.26 -8.67
CA ALA A 527 -45.39 41.56 -9.55
C ALA A 527 -46.56 40.95 -8.76
N VAL A 528 -47.78 41.16 -9.27
CA VAL A 528 -49.02 40.54 -8.78
C VAL A 528 -49.71 39.84 -9.95
N SER A 529 -50.45 38.79 -9.65
CA SER A 529 -51.31 38.12 -10.64
C SER A 529 -52.80 38.25 -10.35
N THR A 530 -53.16 38.82 -9.21
CA THR A 530 -54.55 39.03 -8.82
C THR A 530 -54.72 40.45 -8.31
N VAL A 531 -55.67 41.16 -8.90
CA VAL A 531 -56.10 42.49 -8.45
C VAL A 531 -57.55 42.39 -8.03
N THR A 532 -57.88 42.92 -6.86
CA THR A 532 -59.27 43.07 -6.42
C THR A 532 -59.62 44.54 -6.28
N PHE A 533 -60.88 44.85 -6.54
CA PHE A 533 -61.48 46.14 -6.23
C PHE A 533 -62.78 45.88 -5.48
N ASN A 534 -62.94 46.49 -4.31
CA ASN A 534 -64.06 46.32 -3.39
C ASN A 534 -64.73 47.67 -3.14
N ASP A 535 -65.85 47.66 -2.41
CA ASP A 535 -66.64 48.86 -2.11
C ASP A 535 -67.26 49.50 -3.34
N ILE A 536 -67.90 48.67 -4.18
CA ILE A 536 -68.77 49.14 -5.26
C ILE A 536 -70.21 49.00 -4.76
N ASP A 537 -70.73 49.96 -4.01
CA ASP A 537 -72.03 49.84 -3.34
C ASP A 537 -72.95 51.06 -3.56
N ASN A 538 -74.18 51.04 -3.03
CA ASN A 538 -75.13 52.16 -3.03
C ASN A 538 -75.18 53.06 -4.30
N ASN A 539 -75.50 52.48 -5.46
CA ASN A 539 -75.53 53.16 -6.77
C ASN A 539 -74.19 53.75 -7.25
N GLN A 540 -73.07 53.37 -6.64
CA GLN A 540 -71.74 53.72 -7.13
C GLN A 540 -71.43 52.95 -8.41
N THR A 541 -70.53 53.51 -9.20
CA THR A 541 -69.96 52.88 -10.37
C THR A 541 -68.48 53.19 -10.44
N VAL A 542 -67.69 52.16 -10.69
CA VAL A 542 -66.26 52.25 -10.92
C VAL A 542 -65.91 51.82 -12.34
N THR A 543 -65.01 52.54 -12.99
CA THR A 543 -64.37 52.07 -14.23
C THR A 543 -62.99 51.49 -13.91
N LEU A 544 -62.60 50.38 -14.53
CA LEU A 544 -61.24 49.82 -14.38
C LEU A 544 -60.58 49.59 -15.74
N ASN A 545 -59.41 50.19 -15.93
CA ASN A 545 -58.58 50.08 -17.13
C ASN A 545 -57.16 49.57 -16.77
N GLY A 546 -56.46 48.95 -17.73
CA GLY A 546 -55.08 48.48 -17.54
C GLY A 546 -54.95 47.03 -17.02
N LEU A 547 -56.08 46.31 -16.92
CA LEU A 547 -56.14 44.90 -16.48
C LEU A 547 -56.56 43.94 -17.62
N ASP A 548 -56.28 44.31 -18.87
CA ASP A 548 -56.68 43.56 -20.06
C ASP A 548 -56.13 42.13 -20.06
N GLY A 549 -56.95 41.19 -20.52
CA GLY A 549 -56.63 39.76 -20.59
C GLY A 549 -56.75 39.00 -19.26
N ALA A 550 -57.12 39.67 -18.17
CA ALA A 550 -57.41 39.00 -16.90
C ALA A 550 -58.75 38.26 -16.93
N GLN A 551 -58.83 37.11 -16.26
CA GLN A 551 -60.09 36.42 -15.98
C GLN A 551 -60.83 37.14 -14.85
N LEU A 552 -62.05 37.59 -15.14
CA LEU A 552 -62.87 38.37 -14.22
C LEU A 552 -63.75 37.47 -13.33
N VAL A 553 -63.77 37.75 -12.03
CA VAL A 553 -64.75 37.23 -11.06
C VAL A 553 -65.51 38.42 -10.48
N LYS A 554 -66.84 38.32 -10.34
CA LYS A 554 -67.69 39.39 -9.83
C LYS A 554 -68.46 38.96 -8.59
N GLY A 555 -68.61 39.88 -7.65
CA GLY A 555 -69.57 39.77 -6.56
C GLY A 555 -71.00 39.69 -7.10
N ARG A 556 -71.90 39.06 -6.32
CA ARG A 556 -73.29 38.77 -6.74
C ARG A 556 -74.07 40.02 -7.15
N ASN A 557 -73.82 41.16 -6.52
CA ASN A 557 -74.55 42.40 -6.74
C ASN A 557 -73.94 43.26 -7.86
N VAL A 558 -72.74 42.90 -8.35
CA VAL A 558 -72.02 43.71 -9.34
C VAL A 558 -72.54 43.44 -10.75
N THR A 559 -73.12 44.49 -11.34
CA THR A 559 -73.44 44.57 -12.75
C THR A 559 -72.24 45.11 -13.53
N GLN A 560 -72.03 44.62 -14.76
CA GLN A 560 -70.92 45.03 -15.61
C GLN A 560 -71.43 45.53 -16.96
N SER A 561 -70.89 46.65 -17.42
CA SER A 561 -71.04 47.16 -18.79
C SER A 561 -69.69 47.63 -19.31
N GLY A 562 -69.07 46.84 -20.20
CA GLY A 562 -67.68 47.09 -20.63
C GLY A 562 -66.72 47.06 -19.45
N ASN A 563 -65.96 48.15 -19.26
CA ASN A 563 -65.02 48.34 -18.16
C ASN A 563 -65.66 49.01 -16.92
N SER A 564 -66.98 49.21 -16.91
CA SER A 564 -67.73 49.79 -15.79
C SER A 564 -68.39 48.70 -14.95
N TYR A 565 -68.31 48.86 -13.63
CA TYR A 565 -68.84 47.95 -12.63
C TYR A 565 -69.66 48.75 -11.62
N SER A 566 -70.89 48.31 -11.35
CA SER A 566 -71.85 49.05 -10.52
C SER A 566 -72.67 48.11 -9.65
N ALA A 567 -73.13 48.60 -8.50
CA ALA A 567 -74.10 47.92 -7.64
C ALA A 567 -75.35 48.77 -7.41
N GLY A 568 -76.40 48.16 -6.86
CA GLY A 568 -77.70 48.80 -6.68
C GLY A 568 -77.83 49.61 -5.40
N ALA A 569 -79.00 50.21 -5.18
CA ALA A 569 -79.32 50.93 -3.96
C ALA A 569 -79.52 49.96 -2.79
N GLY A 570 -78.96 50.28 -1.62
CA GLY A 570 -79.09 49.47 -0.39
C GLY A 570 -78.08 48.33 -0.25
N ASP A 571 -77.21 48.13 -1.24
CA ASP A 571 -76.02 47.29 -1.10
C ASP A 571 -75.00 47.99 -0.20
N VAL A 572 -74.31 47.25 0.68
CA VAL A 572 -73.29 47.77 1.62
C VAL A 572 -72.08 46.84 1.60
N SER A 573 -70.87 47.42 1.56
CA SER A 573 -69.59 46.69 1.65
C SER A 573 -68.68 47.28 2.74
N GLN A 574 -67.54 46.61 3.01
CA GLN A 574 -66.44 47.19 3.78
C GLN A 574 -65.16 47.19 2.93
N ALA A 575 -64.66 48.39 2.60
CA ALA A 575 -63.54 48.57 1.68
C ALA A 575 -62.26 47.80 2.04
N SER A 576 -61.90 47.73 3.33
CA SER A 576 -60.64 47.10 3.77
C SER A 576 -60.76 45.60 4.07
N GLY A 577 -61.98 45.04 4.03
CA GLY A 577 -62.27 43.66 4.46
C GLY A 577 -61.44 42.63 3.71
N GLY A 578 -60.92 43.00 2.53
CA GLY A 578 -59.94 42.22 1.79
C GLY A 578 -60.49 40.94 1.19
N VAL A 579 -61.80 40.72 1.27
CA VAL A 579 -62.55 39.61 0.67
C VAL A 579 -63.38 40.18 -0.48
N ILE A 580 -63.56 39.41 -1.56
CA ILE A 580 -64.55 39.76 -2.58
C ILE A 580 -65.91 39.36 -2.04
N ASP A 581 -66.59 40.34 -1.45
CA ASP A 581 -67.96 40.20 -1.01
C ASP A 581 -68.92 40.34 -2.20
N SER A 582 -70.21 40.54 -1.93
CA SER A 582 -71.22 40.70 -2.98
C SER A 582 -70.98 41.92 -3.89
N ASN A 583 -70.12 42.87 -3.51
CA ASN A 583 -69.97 44.20 -4.09
C ASN A 583 -68.54 44.48 -4.61
N GLY A 584 -67.75 43.44 -4.87
CA GLY A 584 -66.38 43.55 -5.39
C GLY A 584 -66.14 42.85 -6.74
N VAL A 585 -64.94 43.05 -7.30
CA VAL A 585 -64.46 42.41 -8.54
C VAL A 585 -63.02 41.90 -8.40
N GLN A 586 -62.73 40.75 -9.01
CA GLN A 586 -61.40 40.12 -9.10
C GLN A 586 -60.93 40.10 -10.54
N PHE A 587 -59.66 40.41 -10.77
CA PHE A 587 -58.98 40.22 -12.04
C PHE A 587 -57.80 39.26 -11.84
N ASN A 588 -57.89 38.07 -12.43
CA ASN A 588 -56.86 37.04 -12.38
C ASN A 588 -56.05 37.05 -13.69
N LEU A 589 -54.80 37.48 -13.59
CA LEU A 589 -53.83 37.45 -14.68
C LEU A 589 -53.18 36.07 -14.75
N ASP A 590 -52.94 35.57 -15.97
CA ASP A 590 -52.25 34.29 -16.18
C ASP A 590 -50.83 34.31 -15.59
N THR A 591 -50.12 35.42 -15.80
CA THR A 591 -48.74 35.63 -15.33
C THR A 591 -48.68 36.84 -14.39
N ALA A 592 -47.96 36.69 -13.27
CA ALA A 592 -47.73 37.80 -12.35
C ALA A 592 -46.87 38.88 -13.03
N LYS A 593 -47.30 40.14 -12.94
CA LYS A 593 -46.59 41.31 -13.49
C LYS A 593 -46.79 42.51 -12.57
N LYS A 594 -45.92 43.51 -12.68
CA LYS A 594 -46.21 44.82 -12.08
C LYS A 594 -47.44 45.37 -12.80
N VAL A 595 -48.46 45.76 -12.06
CA VAL A 595 -49.70 46.27 -12.64
C VAL A 595 -49.78 47.77 -12.47
N VAL A 596 -50.33 48.45 -13.47
CA VAL A 596 -50.84 49.81 -13.38
C VAL A 596 -52.29 49.76 -13.83
N PHE A 597 -53.22 50.16 -12.99
CA PHE A 597 -54.63 50.23 -13.34
C PHE A 597 -55.24 51.52 -12.86
N SER A 598 -56.21 52.02 -13.61
CA SER A 598 -56.80 53.34 -13.37
C SER A 598 -58.27 53.38 -13.75
N GLY A 599 -58.95 54.40 -13.27
CA GLY A 599 -60.40 54.46 -13.34
C GLY A 599 -60.98 55.73 -12.78
N THR A 600 -62.30 55.80 -12.84
CA THR A 600 -63.12 56.81 -12.20
C THR A 600 -64.07 56.10 -11.25
N HIS A 601 -64.10 56.52 -9.99
CA HIS A 601 -65.14 56.12 -9.04
C HIS A 601 -66.17 57.24 -8.97
N TYR A 602 -67.42 56.96 -9.29
CA TYR A 602 -68.49 57.96 -9.33
C TYR A 602 -69.81 57.45 -8.77
N LEU A 603 -70.68 58.40 -8.43
CA LEU A 603 -72.06 58.17 -8.04
C LEU A 603 -73.02 59.19 -8.69
N PRO A 604 -74.31 58.84 -8.86
CA PRO A 604 -75.28 59.72 -9.50
C PRO A 604 -75.68 60.88 -8.58
N GLY A 605 -75.09 62.06 -8.82
CA GLY A 605 -75.44 63.30 -8.11
C GLY A 605 -74.43 63.69 -7.03
N TYR A 606 -74.78 64.68 -6.21
CA TYR A 606 -73.97 65.18 -5.09
C TYR A 606 -74.65 64.78 -3.77
N ILE A 607 -74.68 63.49 -3.49
CA ILE A 607 -75.46 62.91 -2.38
C ILE A 607 -74.61 62.37 -1.22
N ASN A 608 -73.31 62.14 -1.44
CA ASN A 608 -72.41 61.60 -0.42
C ASN A 608 -71.31 62.60 -0.08
N THR A 609 -70.87 62.65 1.17
CA THR A 609 -69.75 63.50 1.61
C THR A 609 -68.37 62.85 1.38
N SER A 610 -68.35 61.56 1.05
CA SER A 610 -67.16 60.86 0.56
C SER A 610 -67.52 59.79 -0.46
N ILE A 611 -66.49 59.30 -1.14
CA ILE A 611 -66.54 58.06 -1.92
C ILE A 611 -65.38 57.20 -1.44
N VAL A 612 -65.69 55.99 -0.98
CA VAL A 612 -64.72 55.03 -0.45
C VAL A 612 -64.40 53.98 -1.51
N ALA A 613 -63.21 53.39 -1.47
CA ALA A 613 -62.85 52.25 -2.30
C ALA A 613 -61.81 51.38 -1.60
N GLY A 614 -61.79 50.10 -1.98
CA GLY A 614 -60.84 49.12 -1.48
C GLY A 614 -60.15 48.36 -2.61
N ILE A 615 -58.88 48.02 -2.43
CA ILE A 615 -58.14 47.14 -3.34
C ILE A 615 -57.36 46.07 -2.58
N PHE A 616 -57.07 44.98 -3.27
CA PHE A 616 -56.30 43.86 -2.74
C PHE A 616 -56.91 43.24 -1.45
N GLY A 617 -56.08 42.57 -0.64
CA GLY A 617 -56.45 41.83 0.56
C GLY A 617 -56.35 40.31 0.39
N VAL A 618 -56.80 39.54 1.38
CA VAL A 618 -56.75 38.06 1.36
C VAL A 618 -57.36 37.43 0.11
N ALA A 619 -58.41 37.99 -0.48
CA ALA A 619 -58.99 37.47 -1.74
C ALA A 619 -58.10 37.71 -2.96
N SER A 620 -57.10 38.59 -2.86
CA SER A 620 -56.06 38.70 -3.88
C SER A 620 -54.97 37.62 -3.71
N GLU A 621 -54.91 36.89 -2.59
CA GLU A 621 -54.02 35.74 -2.38
C GLU A 621 -54.62 34.45 -2.94
N VAL A 622 -54.70 34.35 -4.27
CA VAL A 622 -55.19 33.16 -4.97
C VAL A 622 -54.10 32.09 -5.08
N PRO A 623 -54.31 30.86 -4.56
CA PRO A 623 -53.38 29.76 -4.71
C PRO A 623 -53.17 29.42 -6.19
N LYS A 624 -51.90 29.39 -6.61
CA LYS A 624 -51.51 28.92 -7.94
C LYS A 624 -50.63 27.69 -7.81
N GLU A 625 -50.94 26.67 -8.61
CA GLU A 625 -50.13 25.46 -8.64
C GLU A 625 -48.72 25.80 -9.12
N PRO A 626 -47.66 25.43 -8.38
CA PRO A 626 -46.30 25.75 -8.77
C PRO A 626 -45.87 24.95 -10.00
N LYS A 627 -45.09 25.58 -10.89
CA LYS A 627 -44.51 24.88 -12.04
C LYS A 627 -43.43 23.91 -11.57
N LYS A 628 -43.47 22.68 -12.08
CA LYS A 628 -42.45 21.66 -11.80
C LYS A 628 -41.07 22.13 -12.29
N PRO A 629 -40.01 22.00 -11.46
CA PRO A 629 -38.66 22.32 -11.90
C PRO A 629 -38.11 21.21 -12.81
N ASN A 630 -37.17 21.59 -13.70
CA ASN A 630 -36.33 20.61 -14.39
C ASN A 630 -35.11 20.30 -13.50
N LEU A 631 -34.97 19.04 -13.09
CA LEU A 631 -33.85 18.58 -12.28
C LEU A 631 -32.85 17.81 -13.14
N GLU A 632 -31.57 17.94 -12.80
CA GLU A 632 -30.50 17.16 -13.40
C GLU A 632 -29.48 16.77 -12.35
N VAL A 633 -29.01 15.53 -12.40
CA VAL A 633 -27.92 15.01 -11.57
C VAL A 633 -26.89 14.30 -12.44
N GLN A 634 -25.66 14.24 -11.95
CA GLN A 634 -24.54 13.62 -12.66
C GLN A 634 -23.99 12.46 -11.84
N ASN A 635 -24.01 11.27 -12.43
CA ASN A 635 -23.36 10.07 -11.94
C ASN A 635 -21.97 9.93 -12.60
N VAL A 636 -20.94 9.66 -11.82
CA VAL A 636 -19.55 9.64 -12.29
C VAL A 636 -18.83 8.41 -11.78
N ASP A 637 -18.43 7.53 -12.70
CA ASP A 637 -17.61 6.35 -12.42
C ASP A 637 -16.12 6.63 -12.60
N VAL A 638 -15.27 5.83 -11.96
CA VAL A 638 -13.81 5.90 -12.12
C VAL A 638 -13.26 4.52 -12.49
N THR A 639 -12.45 4.45 -13.55
CA THR A 639 -11.76 3.18 -13.89
C THR A 639 -10.67 2.87 -12.88
N VAL A 640 -10.52 1.60 -12.52
CA VAL A 640 -9.47 1.13 -11.62
C VAL A 640 -8.14 0.88 -12.35
N PRO A 641 -7.00 1.10 -11.69
CA PRO A 641 -5.68 0.72 -12.20
C PRO A 641 -5.53 -0.81 -12.32
N GLU A 642 -4.60 -1.23 -13.17
CA GLU A 642 -4.30 -2.65 -13.39
C GLU A 642 -3.64 -3.28 -12.15
N ALA A 643 -3.95 -4.56 -11.92
CA ALA A 643 -3.32 -5.33 -10.86
C ALA A 643 -1.89 -5.72 -11.26
N PRO A 644 -0.95 -5.76 -10.30
CA PRO A 644 0.42 -6.19 -10.59
C PRO A 644 0.47 -7.68 -10.93
N GLU A 645 1.46 -8.09 -11.71
CA GLU A 645 1.75 -9.49 -12.01
C GLU A 645 2.68 -10.10 -10.95
N ALA A 646 2.51 -11.39 -10.66
CA ALA A 646 3.42 -12.10 -9.76
C ALA A 646 4.84 -12.12 -10.35
N PRO A 647 5.90 -11.98 -9.52
CA PRO A 647 7.26 -11.95 -10.02
C PRO A 647 7.63 -13.29 -10.68
N ASN A 648 8.28 -13.22 -11.84
CA ASN A 648 8.79 -14.42 -12.51
C ASN A 648 9.89 -15.09 -11.67
N PRO A 649 9.95 -16.44 -11.66
CA PRO A 649 11.04 -17.18 -11.04
C PRO A 649 12.41 -16.74 -11.57
N ILE A 650 13.36 -16.50 -10.67
CA ILE A 650 14.76 -16.21 -11.05
C ILE A 650 15.47 -17.52 -11.37
N SER A 651 16.17 -17.56 -12.50
CA SER A 651 17.03 -18.69 -12.88
C SER A 651 18.44 -18.50 -12.38
N VAL A 652 19.00 -19.52 -11.72
CA VAL A 652 20.37 -19.51 -11.18
C VAL A 652 21.10 -20.77 -11.63
N ALA A 653 22.30 -20.59 -12.20
CA ALA A 653 23.20 -21.67 -12.54
C ALA A 653 24.23 -21.87 -11.42
N VAL A 654 24.43 -23.12 -11.00
CA VAL A 654 25.27 -23.50 -9.86
C VAL A 654 26.33 -24.47 -10.34
N GLN A 655 27.56 -24.29 -9.88
CA GLN A 655 28.65 -25.20 -10.18
C GLN A 655 29.14 -25.90 -8.91
N LYS A 656 29.27 -27.23 -9.01
CA LYS A 656 29.89 -28.11 -8.03
C LYS A 656 31.23 -28.63 -8.55
N ALA A 657 32.13 -29.02 -7.65
CA ALA A 657 33.43 -29.53 -8.04
C ALA A 657 33.68 -30.92 -7.45
N THR A 658 34.37 -31.77 -8.20
CA THR A 658 34.92 -33.04 -7.71
C THR A 658 36.43 -33.04 -7.93
N VAL A 659 37.18 -33.62 -6.99
CA VAL A 659 38.63 -33.79 -7.10
C VAL A 659 38.96 -35.21 -6.64
N THR A 660 39.65 -35.97 -7.49
CA THR A 660 40.13 -37.30 -7.13
C THR A 660 41.47 -37.17 -6.40
N ALA A 661 41.64 -37.88 -5.28
CA ALA A 661 42.90 -37.90 -4.54
C ALA A 661 44.04 -38.57 -5.36
N PRO A 662 45.31 -38.17 -5.15
CA PRO A 662 46.46 -38.88 -5.71
C PRO A 662 46.59 -40.29 -5.12
N ASP A 663 47.22 -41.20 -5.87
CA ASP A 663 47.48 -42.56 -5.39
C ASP A 663 48.37 -42.56 -4.13
N ALA A 664 48.06 -43.45 -3.20
CA ALA A 664 48.89 -43.67 -2.01
C ALA A 664 50.24 -44.30 -2.41
N PRO A 665 51.33 -44.03 -1.67
CA PRO A 665 52.62 -44.65 -1.96
C PRO A 665 52.55 -46.18 -1.73
N GLU A 666 53.31 -46.95 -2.51
CA GLU A 666 53.47 -48.40 -2.31
C GLU A 666 54.63 -48.66 -1.32
N ALA A 667 54.50 -49.71 -0.50
CA ALA A 667 55.58 -50.11 0.41
C ALA A 667 56.85 -50.46 -0.39
N PRO A 668 58.05 -50.02 0.06
CA PRO A 668 59.28 -50.23 -0.70
C PRO A 668 59.61 -51.72 -0.77
N ALA A 669 60.00 -52.19 -1.96
CA ALA A 669 60.53 -53.54 -2.11
C ALA A 669 61.78 -53.73 -1.23
N PRO A 670 61.96 -54.90 -0.59
CA PRO A 670 63.15 -55.17 0.22
C PRO A 670 64.43 -55.02 -0.61
N THR A 671 65.41 -54.32 -0.06
CA THR A 671 66.75 -54.27 -0.65
C THR A 671 67.40 -55.66 -0.53
N GLU A 672 67.98 -56.17 -1.62
CA GLU A 672 68.67 -57.47 -1.62
C GLU A 672 70.19 -57.28 -1.56
N VAL A 673 70.87 -58.07 -0.75
CA VAL A 673 72.33 -58.16 -0.69
C VAL A 673 72.78 -59.61 -0.54
N SER A 674 73.93 -59.97 -1.11
CA SER A 674 74.47 -61.33 -1.03
C SER A 674 75.74 -61.34 -0.17
N VAL A 675 75.88 -62.38 0.65
CA VAL A 675 77.04 -62.60 1.51
C VAL A 675 77.47 -64.07 1.44
N HIS A 676 78.74 -64.38 1.71
CA HIS A 676 79.27 -65.73 1.87
C HIS A 676 80.35 -65.77 2.96
N TYR A 677 80.47 -66.93 3.59
CA TYR A 677 81.39 -67.16 4.71
C TYR A 677 82.57 -68.03 4.29
N TYR A 678 83.63 -68.01 5.10
CA TYR A 678 84.87 -68.74 4.88
C TYR A 678 85.14 -69.75 6.00
N LYS A 679 85.61 -70.93 5.60
CA LYS A 679 86.15 -71.96 6.50
C LYS A 679 87.66 -72.04 6.29
N MET A 680 88.42 -71.61 7.30
CA MET A 680 89.89 -71.67 7.28
C MET A 680 90.36 -73.06 7.72
N THR A 681 91.26 -73.68 6.95
CA THR A 681 91.86 -74.98 7.30
C THR A 681 93.38 -74.87 7.31
N THR A 682 94.02 -75.43 8.34
CA THR A 682 95.48 -75.35 8.55
C THR A 682 96.16 -76.64 8.10
N THR A 683 97.39 -76.52 7.59
CA THR A 683 98.22 -77.70 7.27
C THR A 683 99.05 -78.07 8.50
N PRO A 684 99.09 -79.35 8.95
CA PRO A 684 99.83 -79.74 10.15
C PRO A 684 101.33 -79.45 10.02
N GLU A 685 101.93 -78.81 11.02
CA GLU A 685 103.40 -78.79 11.18
C GLU A 685 103.90 -80.17 11.65
N GLU A 686 104.94 -80.69 10.99
CA GLU A 686 105.48 -82.04 11.16
C GLU A 686 106.29 -82.18 12.48
N PRO A 687 106.05 -83.18 13.35
CA PRO A 687 106.68 -83.29 14.67
C PRO A 687 107.97 -84.15 14.67
N THR A 688 108.99 -83.70 15.42
CA THR A 688 110.27 -84.38 15.68
C THR A 688 110.15 -85.47 16.77
N PRO A 689 110.88 -86.63 16.75
CA PRO A 689 110.43 -87.86 17.42
C PRO A 689 111.10 -88.25 18.78
N THR A 690 110.25 -88.73 19.72
CA THR A 690 110.38 -89.80 20.80
C THR A 690 111.54 -89.80 21.83
N PRO A 691 111.39 -90.30 23.11
CA PRO A 691 110.82 -91.61 23.51
C PRO A 691 110.13 -91.83 24.91
N HIS A 692 109.35 -92.94 24.98
CA HIS A 692 108.91 -93.86 26.07
C HIS A 692 108.95 -93.43 27.58
N THR A 693 107.96 -93.72 28.46
CA THR A 693 107.59 -95.02 29.11
C THR A 693 106.30 -94.84 30.03
N PRO A 694 105.73 -95.80 30.83
CA PRO A 694 104.35 -96.35 30.63
C PRO A 694 103.32 -96.33 31.83
N VAL A 695 102.08 -96.80 31.56
CA VAL A 695 100.97 -97.36 32.43
C VAL A 695 100.18 -96.37 33.34
N GLN A 696 98.84 -96.22 33.29
CA GLN A 696 97.80 -97.12 33.84
C GLN A 696 96.34 -96.86 33.37
N LYS A 697 95.53 -97.92 33.48
CA LYS A 697 94.10 -98.18 33.16
C LYS A 697 93.06 -97.26 33.83
N ALA A 698 91.89 -97.06 33.19
CA ALA A 698 90.62 -97.77 33.51
C ALA A 698 89.40 -97.36 32.64
N SER A 699 88.64 -98.38 32.20
CA SER A 699 87.18 -98.53 31.91
C SER A 699 86.38 -97.38 31.24
N VAL A 700 85.72 -97.47 30.07
CA VAL A 700 84.80 -98.46 29.42
C VAL A 700 83.29 -98.12 29.58
N LEU A 701 82.70 -97.64 28.47
CA LEU A 701 81.39 -97.99 27.82
C LEU A 701 80.04 -97.28 28.20
N PRO A 702 78.95 -97.39 27.38
CA PRO A 702 78.47 -96.36 26.43
C PRO A 702 76.90 -96.21 26.39
N SER A 703 76.34 -95.59 25.33
CA SER A 703 75.05 -95.91 24.64
C SER A 703 74.43 -94.62 24.05
N THR A 704 74.40 -94.39 22.72
CA THR A 704 73.38 -94.81 21.70
C THR A 704 71.94 -94.45 22.08
N GLY A 705 71.02 -93.96 21.23
CA GLY A 705 70.89 -93.71 19.78
C GLY A 705 69.52 -93.01 19.58
N GLU A 706 69.36 -92.10 18.63
CA GLU A 706 68.74 -92.27 17.29
C GLU A 706 67.19 -92.16 17.22
N ALA A 707 66.77 -91.12 16.47
CA ALA A 707 65.68 -90.98 15.49
C ALA A 707 64.22 -91.43 15.75
N GLY A 708 63.29 -90.57 15.26
CA GLY A 708 62.12 -91.05 14.52
C GLY A 708 60.76 -90.36 14.76
N SER A 709 60.54 -89.23 14.08
CA SER A 709 59.37 -88.86 13.24
C SER A 709 57.88 -89.04 13.66
N VAL A 710 57.07 -88.13 13.08
CA VAL A 710 55.63 -88.18 12.71
C VAL A 710 54.56 -87.64 13.69
N LEU A 711 54.08 -86.43 13.35
CA LEU A 711 52.69 -85.98 13.17
C LEU A 711 51.65 -86.09 14.31
N SER A 712 51.03 -84.95 14.63
CA SER A 712 49.58 -84.67 14.54
C SER A 712 48.95 -83.94 15.76
N VAL A 713 48.16 -82.90 15.42
CA VAL A 713 46.81 -82.59 15.94
C VAL A 713 46.65 -81.80 17.27
N VAL A 714 46.20 -80.55 17.08
CA VAL A 714 45.02 -79.86 17.68
C VAL A 714 44.99 -79.43 19.15
N GLY A 715 44.51 -78.18 19.31
CA GLY A 715 43.64 -77.75 20.42
C GLY A 715 44.41 -77.03 21.52
N GLY A 716 44.32 -75.69 21.63
CA GLY A 716 43.19 -75.00 22.27
C GLY A 716 43.47 -74.91 23.78
N VAL A 717 43.38 -73.76 24.45
CA VAL A 717 42.11 -73.26 25.02
C VAL A 717 42.44 -72.14 26.05
N LEU A 718 41.58 -71.12 26.09
CA LEU A 718 41.19 -70.20 27.19
C LEU A 718 42.09 -69.03 27.64
N LEU A 719 41.47 -67.83 27.67
CA LEU A 719 40.85 -67.18 28.85
C LEU A 719 39.94 -66.02 28.34
N SER A 720 38.60 -66.09 28.44
CA SER A 720 37.72 -65.45 29.46
C SER A 720 38.02 -63.96 29.70
N GLY A 721 37.09 -63.00 29.70
CA GLY A 721 35.62 -62.95 29.72
C GLY A 721 35.18 -61.53 30.14
N LEU A 722 33.85 -61.34 30.32
CA LEU A 722 33.10 -60.12 30.76
C LEU A 722 32.74 -59.18 29.60
N GLY A 723 31.47 -58.95 29.22
CA GLY A 723 30.27 -58.53 29.98
C GLY A 723 29.90 -57.15 29.40
N LEU A 724 28.68 -56.67 29.14
CA LEU A 724 27.32 -56.91 29.62
C LEU A 724 26.39 -55.93 28.84
N ILE A 725 25.10 -56.26 28.63
CA ILE A 725 23.92 -55.35 28.39
C ILE A 725 23.81 -54.73 26.96
N GLY A 726 22.68 -54.71 26.23
CA GLY A 726 21.30 -55.14 26.45
C GLY A 726 20.37 -54.68 25.29
N VAL A 727 19.46 -55.57 24.87
CA VAL A 727 18.04 -55.37 24.48
C VAL A 727 17.63 -54.11 23.66
N ARG A 728 17.04 -54.25 22.45
CA ARG A 728 15.56 -54.34 22.18
C ARG A 728 15.22 -54.41 20.67
N LYS A 729 14.03 -54.97 20.40
CA LYS A 729 13.40 -55.35 19.11
C LYS A 729 12.53 -54.23 18.49
N ARG A 730 12.43 -54.24 17.15
CA ARG A 730 11.26 -54.03 16.23
C ARG A 730 10.17 -52.97 16.54
N LYS A 731 9.84 -52.13 15.54
CA LYS A 731 8.69 -52.18 14.57
C LYS A 731 8.61 -50.84 13.80
N GLU A 732 8.45 -50.82 12.47
CA GLU A 732 7.16 -50.67 11.74
C GLU A 732 6.25 -49.58 12.34
N ASP A 733 6.31 -48.36 11.79
CA ASP A 733 5.33 -47.78 10.84
C ASP A 733 6.01 -46.72 9.96
#